data_AF-U7U8A4-F1
#
_entry.id   AF-U7U8A4-F1
#
_cell.length_a   1.000
_cell.length_b   1.000
_cell.length_c   1.000
_cell.angle_alpha   90.00
_cell.angle_beta   90.00
_cell.angle_gamma   90.00
#
_symmetry.space_group_name_H-M   'P 1'
#
loop_
_entity.id
_entity.type
_entity.pdbx_description
1 polymer ?
#
loop_
_entity_poly.entity_id
_entity_poly.type
_entity_poly.pdbx_seq_one_letter_code
_entity_poly.pdbx_strand_id
1 'polypeptide(L)'
;MRILIIDDEADQASINTAAAEHTRTTINQAIISLTQVEALSVNYIGYTATPAANFLNEGPGEGLYPQDFILSLPQSNKHFGPPQIFGVPDRDIEPLGIINPISSGDLEAISVLHDEASANMPHSLEEAIRWFICAAAVFRANSVAKPVSMLVHTSQRQQHHKHLADAIRGYLTTARTDLDFLAACRTTWEEIGTQLSKDDFNERFPGYGWLHNLGDYPDFDTLEPHIKELLAGVSSIPLDEEGSTAYHRGIHICIDNCANNGVNDENEIRRLVYPDPSAQDYPEFSTAFIVVGGSTLARGLTIENLVSTYFLRASVLGDSLMQMGRWFGYRKGYELLPRIWMPRLTQEKFEFLTLAEEDLRDDLKRFMDGGAKPNEFGPRVRVHPRASWLRPTAKNRMAHATTAEYDFSGVNRQTTIFHSGEDSKHILQQNKSETEKFLGSLANGPMRASTRNALIWKNIAFEKIAQLLSKLSFHPNAQFFSDIEPFLEWYRQQAGNAEYQNWNVVVAGTGGGHNPWHICGETIGLITRSRLKNASSDSAVSIGVLRDPLDLLADTDTKYTDSKPPSNEDISRMRNAAGLGKTPQLLLYLIDKNSKPAESEISKPRKDKARERGELGATEDIVGVSIWLPGAKDSTRSYATHLTVKMPTVLFTEEDDIPGTGI
;
A
#
# COMPACT_ATOMS: atom_id res chain seq x y z
N MET A 1 2.48 22.23 38.41
CA MET A 1 2.57 20.87 37.82
C MET A 1 2.89 20.99 36.34
N ARG A 2 3.72 20.11 35.76
CA ARG A 2 3.92 20.02 34.31
C ARG A 2 3.26 18.73 33.83
N ILE A 3 2.41 18.81 32.82
CA ILE A 3 1.57 17.70 32.34
C ILE A 3 1.97 17.36 30.90
N LEU A 4 2.08 16.07 30.61
CA LEU A 4 2.24 15.53 29.26
C LEU A 4 1.11 14.52 29.03
N ILE A 5 0.34 14.74 27.98
CA ILE A 5 -0.77 13.88 27.54
C ILE A 5 -0.31 13.22 26.24
N ILE A 6 -0.33 11.89 26.21
CA ILE A 6 -0.01 11.10 25.02
C ILE A 6 -1.29 10.37 24.64
N ASP A 7 -1.79 10.66 23.45
CA ASP A 7 -2.93 9.98 22.84
C ASP A 7 -2.40 8.94 21.85
N ASP A 8 -2.34 7.69 22.30
CA ASP A 8 -1.96 6.54 21.49
C ASP A 8 -3.18 6.11 20.65
N GLU A 9 -3.03 6.09 19.33
CA GLU A 9 -4.11 5.99 18.33
C GLU A 9 -5.00 7.24 18.22
N ALA A 10 -4.35 8.40 18.08
CA ALA A 10 -5.00 9.70 17.97
C ALA A 10 -5.95 9.86 16.77
N ASP A 11 -5.99 8.93 15.82
CA ASP A 11 -6.97 8.90 14.73
C ASP A 11 -8.29 8.23 15.14
N GLN A 12 -8.38 7.64 16.34
CA GLN A 12 -9.53 6.87 16.78
C GLN A 12 -10.62 7.73 17.45
N ALA A 13 -10.38 8.16 18.69
CA ALA A 13 -11.41 8.69 19.58
C ALA A 13 -11.33 10.21 19.78
N SER A 14 -10.14 10.78 19.66
CA SER A 14 -9.90 12.22 19.77
C SER A 14 -10.36 13.01 18.54
N ILE A 15 -10.58 12.34 17.41
CA ILE A 15 -11.17 12.93 16.20
C ILE A 15 -12.62 13.38 16.46
N ASN A 16 -12.94 14.63 16.12
CA ASN A 16 -14.28 15.18 16.28
C ASN A 16 -15.21 14.71 15.14
N THR A 17 -16.10 13.76 15.43
CA THR A 17 -17.02 13.20 14.43
C THR A 17 -18.46 13.73 14.49
N ALA A 18 -18.68 14.85 15.20
CA ALA A 18 -19.99 15.43 15.38
C ALA A 18 -20.58 15.93 14.04
N ALA A 19 -21.89 15.73 13.85
CA ALA A 19 -22.57 16.00 12.58
C ALA A 19 -22.97 17.48 12.37
N ALA A 20 -23.08 18.26 13.46
CA ALA A 20 -23.48 19.66 13.41
C ALA A 20 -22.26 20.60 13.49
N GLU A 21 -22.28 21.64 12.66
CA GLU A 21 -21.28 22.70 12.65
C GLU A 21 -21.16 23.32 14.05
N HIS A 22 -19.93 23.41 14.58
CA HIS A 22 -19.61 23.91 15.93
C HIS A 22 -20.01 23.02 17.12
N THR A 23 -20.35 21.75 16.90
CA THR A 23 -20.50 20.77 17.98
C THR A 23 -19.29 19.85 18.06
N ARG A 24 -18.94 19.39 19.28
CA ARG A 24 -17.82 18.47 19.54
C ARG A 24 -18.34 17.17 20.14
N THR A 25 -17.70 16.04 19.80
CA THR A 25 -17.95 14.77 20.49
C THR A 25 -17.47 14.84 21.94
N THR A 26 -18.08 14.06 22.82
CA THR A 26 -17.78 14.07 24.27
C THR A 26 -16.30 13.82 24.56
N ILE A 27 -15.69 12.83 23.89
CA ILE A 27 -14.27 12.47 24.10
C ILE A 27 -13.35 13.59 23.59
N ASN A 28 -13.58 14.09 22.37
CA ASN A 28 -12.81 15.20 21.81
C ASN A 28 -12.85 16.44 22.74
N GLN A 29 -14.04 16.80 23.24
CA GLN A 29 -14.21 17.92 24.16
C GLN A 29 -13.47 17.69 25.48
N ALA A 30 -13.53 16.49 26.04
CA ALA A 30 -12.82 16.16 27.28
C ALA A 30 -11.31 16.29 27.12
N ILE A 31 -10.73 15.82 26.01
CA ILE A 31 -9.29 15.94 25.73
C ILE A 31 -8.90 17.42 25.59
N ILE A 32 -9.68 18.23 24.89
CA ILE A 32 -9.43 19.67 24.78
C ILE A 32 -9.50 20.36 26.15
N SER A 33 -10.47 20.00 26.99
CA SER A 33 -10.53 20.54 28.34
C SER A 33 -9.31 20.14 29.18
N LEU A 34 -8.75 18.94 28.98
CA LEU A 34 -7.50 18.53 29.62
C LEU A 34 -6.29 19.36 29.18
N THR A 35 -6.23 19.78 27.91
CA THR A 35 -5.13 20.64 27.42
C THR A 35 -5.19 22.07 27.98
N GLN A 36 -6.33 22.48 28.54
CA GLN A 36 -6.60 23.82 29.08
C GLN A 36 -6.55 23.91 30.62
N VAL A 37 -6.20 22.83 31.31
CA VAL A 37 -6.11 22.81 32.78
C VAL A 37 -5.03 23.78 33.28
N GLU A 38 -5.32 24.49 34.37
CA GLU A 38 -4.36 25.39 35.01
C GLU A 38 -3.16 24.61 35.57
N ALA A 39 -2.04 24.68 34.86
CA ALA A 39 -0.78 24.02 35.20
C ALA A 39 0.40 24.89 34.73
N LEU A 40 1.62 24.56 35.16
CA LEU A 40 2.83 25.28 34.70
C LEU A 40 3.07 25.08 33.21
N SER A 41 2.68 23.92 32.68
CA SER A 41 2.71 23.59 31.25
C SER A 41 1.84 22.35 31.01
N VAL A 42 1.13 22.31 29.88
CA VAL A 42 0.41 21.13 29.39
C VAL A 42 0.83 20.90 27.95
N ASN A 43 1.26 19.69 27.61
CA ASN A 43 1.63 19.30 26.25
C ASN A 43 0.77 18.12 25.82
N TYR A 44 0.22 18.17 24.61
CA TYR A 44 -0.53 17.08 24.01
C TYR A 44 0.26 16.53 22.82
N ILE A 45 0.43 15.22 22.78
CA ILE A 45 1.09 14.51 21.67
C ILE A 45 0.11 13.46 21.17
N GLY A 46 -0.35 13.64 19.92
CA GLY A 46 -1.06 12.59 19.19
C GLY A 46 -0.08 11.65 18.51
N TYR A 47 -0.25 10.35 18.74
CA TYR A 47 0.55 9.29 18.14
C TYR A 47 -0.36 8.33 17.38
N THR A 48 -0.09 8.07 16.11
CA THR A 48 -0.90 7.16 15.27
C THR A 48 -0.09 6.65 14.09
N ALA A 49 -0.42 5.45 13.63
CA ALA A 49 0.09 4.91 12.37
C ALA A 49 -0.64 5.45 11.14
N THR A 50 -1.89 5.93 11.29
CA THR A 50 -2.76 6.39 10.19
C THR A 50 -3.26 7.81 10.44
N PRO A 51 -2.42 8.84 10.23
CA PRO A 51 -2.71 10.21 10.65
C PRO A 51 -3.69 10.95 9.72
N ALA A 52 -4.24 10.28 8.69
CA ALA A 52 -5.10 10.93 7.70
C ALA A 52 -6.31 11.60 8.39
N ALA A 53 -7.02 10.90 9.27
CA ALA A 53 -8.13 11.49 10.01
C ALA A 53 -7.72 12.75 10.81
N ASN A 54 -6.55 12.76 11.45
CA ASN A 54 -6.06 13.91 12.22
C ASN A 54 -5.88 15.16 11.38
N PHE A 55 -5.40 14.99 10.15
CA PHE A 55 -5.19 16.09 9.20
C PHE A 55 -6.46 16.53 8.48
N LEU A 56 -7.42 15.61 8.32
CA LEU A 56 -8.63 15.82 7.53
C LEU A 56 -9.83 16.27 8.37
N ASN A 57 -9.81 16.05 9.67
CA ASN A 57 -10.96 16.27 10.55
C ASN A 57 -11.18 17.75 10.88
N GLU A 58 -10.17 18.39 11.46
CA GLU A 58 -10.20 19.79 11.89
C GLU A 58 -9.06 20.55 11.20
N GLY A 59 -9.13 21.88 11.21
CA GLY A 59 -8.04 22.75 10.78
C GLY A 59 -7.29 23.36 11.97
N PRO A 60 -6.26 24.19 11.71
CA PRO A 60 -5.57 24.94 12.75
C PRO A 60 -6.54 25.81 13.57
N GLY A 61 -6.37 25.85 14.90
CA GLY A 61 -7.25 26.63 15.78
C GLY A 61 -7.44 25.97 17.15
N GLU A 62 -8.64 26.08 17.71
CA GLU A 62 -8.99 25.59 19.07
C GLU A 62 -9.16 24.06 19.17
N GLY A 63 -8.77 23.30 18.14
CA GLY A 63 -8.87 21.83 18.11
C GLY A 63 -7.58 21.12 18.50
N LEU A 64 -7.54 19.81 18.26
CA LEU A 64 -6.36 18.95 18.48
C LEU A 64 -5.43 18.89 17.26
N TYR A 65 -5.61 19.81 16.32
CA TYR A 65 -4.81 19.89 15.12
C TYR A 65 -3.35 20.25 15.47
N PRO A 66 -2.32 19.58 14.91
CA PRO A 66 -0.92 19.82 15.26
C PRO A 66 -0.47 21.29 15.06
N GLN A 67 0.14 21.89 16.08
CA GLN A 67 0.60 23.28 16.05
C GLN A 67 2.12 23.42 16.04
N ASP A 68 2.83 22.66 16.87
CA ASP A 68 4.27 22.84 17.13
C ASP A 68 5.16 21.97 16.25
N PHE A 69 4.83 20.68 16.10
CA PHE A 69 5.57 19.76 15.24
C PHE A 69 4.69 18.65 14.67
N ILE A 70 5.17 18.06 13.59
CA ILE A 70 4.79 16.72 13.11
C ILE A 70 6.10 15.96 12.95
N LEU A 71 6.14 14.69 13.34
CA LEU A 71 7.34 13.88 13.24
C LEU A 71 6.99 12.50 12.69
N SER A 72 7.57 12.15 11.55
CA SER A 72 7.53 10.79 11.03
C SER A 72 8.64 9.97 11.68
N LEU A 73 8.26 8.99 12.52
CA LEU A 73 9.24 8.09 13.12
C LEU A 73 9.81 7.13 12.07
N PRO A 74 11.13 6.83 12.12
CA PRO A 74 11.73 5.86 11.22
C PRO A 74 11.15 4.47 11.50
N GLN A 75 10.81 3.76 10.44
CA GLN A 75 10.37 2.37 10.56
C GLN A 75 11.55 1.48 10.94
N SER A 76 11.34 0.57 11.87
CA SER A 76 12.35 -0.45 12.23
C SER A 76 12.61 -1.37 11.04
N ASN A 77 13.89 -1.62 10.73
CA ASN A 77 14.28 -2.60 9.71
C ASN A 77 14.01 -4.06 10.12
N LYS A 78 13.33 -4.29 11.25
CA LYS A 78 12.87 -5.61 11.72
C LYS A 78 11.36 -5.79 11.59
N HIS A 79 10.64 -4.71 11.21
CA HIS A 79 9.20 -4.69 11.11
C HIS A 79 8.77 -5.01 9.67
N PHE A 80 7.73 -5.84 9.52
CA PHE A 80 7.13 -6.16 8.23
C PHE A 80 6.01 -5.16 8.01
N GLY A 81 6.29 -4.13 7.21
CA GLY A 81 5.32 -3.10 6.86
C GLY A 81 4.64 -3.33 5.53
N PRO A 82 3.72 -2.44 5.15
CA PRO A 82 3.10 -2.43 3.83
C PRO A 82 4.13 -2.47 2.67
N PRO A 83 5.23 -1.69 2.69
CA PRO A 83 6.26 -1.76 1.64
C PRO A 83 6.88 -3.15 1.47
N GLN A 84 7.12 -3.89 2.56
CA GLN A 84 7.72 -5.24 2.47
C GLN A 84 6.72 -6.28 1.96
N ILE A 85 5.42 -6.10 2.22
CA ILE A 85 4.41 -7.12 1.89
C ILE A 85 3.83 -6.89 0.49
N PHE A 86 3.58 -5.63 0.12
CA PHE A 86 2.94 -5.25 -1.15
C PHE A 86 3.91 -4.60 -2.15
N GLY A 87 5.11 -4.20 -1.71
CA GLY A 87 6.13 -3.61 -2.56
C GLY A 87 5.89 -2.13 -2.88
N VAL A 88 6.95 -1.48 -3.38
CA VAL A 88 6.91 -0.09 -3.86
C VAL A 88 7.68 -0.02 -5.17
N PRO A 89 7.03 -0.21 -6.33
CA PRO A 89 7.70 -0.25 -7.63
C PRO A 89 8.54 1.00 -7.94
N ASP A 90 8.02 2.18 -7.57
CA ASP A 90 8.70 3.47 -7.79
C ASP A 90 10.01 3.60 -6.98
N ARG A 91 10.25 2.74 -5.97
CA ARG A 91 11.43 2.74 -5.10
C ARG A 91 12.25 1.44 -5.17
N ASP A 92 11.95 0.58 -6.16
CA ASP A 92 12.57 -0.73 -6.32
C ASP A 92 12.48 -1.64 -5.08
N ILE A 93 11.41 -1.47 -4.27
CA ILE A 93 11.12 -2.37 -3.15
C ILE A 93 10.26 -3.51 -3.68
N GLU A 94 10.80 -4.73 -3.65
CA GLU A 94 10.10 -5.95 -4.02
C GLU A 94 9.27 -6.49 -2.84
N PRO A 95 8.00 -6.91 -3.05
CA PRO A 95 7.25 -7.58 -2.00
C PRO A 95 7.92 -8.91 -1.65
N LEU A 96 7.75 -9.36 -0.40
CA LEU A 96 8.27 -10.65 0.06
C LEU A 96 7.68 -11.85 -0.69
N GLY A 97 6.54 -11.70 -1.37
CA GLY A 97 5.90 -12.80 -2.10
C GLY A 97 5.13 -13.77 -1.21
N ILE A 98 4.51 -13.25 -0.13
CA ILE A 98 3.74 -14.03 0.85
C ILE A 98 2.22 -13.96 0.64
N ILE A 99 1.79 -13.42 -0.50
CA ILE A 99 0.37 -13.24 -0.86
C ILE A 99 -0.04 -14.33 -1.84
N ASN A 100 -1.07 -15.08 -1.47
CA ASN A 100 -1.70 -16.12 -2.26
C ASN A 100 -3.03 -15.58 -2.83
N PRO A 101 -3.15 -15.37 -4.15
CA PRO A 101 -4.37 -14.85 -4.75
C PRO A 101 -5.51 -15.87 -4.67
N ILE A 102 -6.70 -15.40 -4.30
CA ILE A 102 -7.91 -16.22 -4.27
C ILE A 102 -8.62 -16.15 -5.63
N SER A 103 -8.98 -17.31 -6.19
CA SER A 103 -9.66 -17.40 -7.48
C SER A 103 -11.13 -16.97 -7.39
N SER A 104 -11.72 -16.54 -8.51
CA SER A 104 -13.15 -16.20 -8.57
C SER A 104 -14.06 -17.37 -8.17
N GLY A 105 -13.70 -18.60 -8.55
CA GLY A 105 -14.45 -19.80 -8.16
C GLY A 105 -14.42 -20.06 -6.65
N ASP A 106 -13.29 -19.81 -5.99
CA ASP A 106 -13.21 -19.91 -4.53
C ASP A 106 -13.98 -18.77 -3.82
N LEU A 107 -14.03 -17.58 -4.41
CA LEU A 107 -14.85 -16.48 -3.88
C LEU A 107 -16.35 -16.80 -3.96
N GLU A 108 -16.79 -17.40 -5.07
CA GLU A 108 -18.17 -17.88 -5.22
C GLU A 108 -18.47 -18.99 -4.21
N ALA A 109 -17.56 -19.95 -4.02
CA ALA A 109 -17.72 -20.99 -3.01
C ALA A 109 -17.80 -20.44 -1.58
N ILE A 110 -17.01 -19.41 -1.23
CA ILE A 110 -17.17 -18.70 0.05
C ILE A 110 -18.55 -18.04 0.14
N SER A 111 -19.02 -17.40 -0.94
CA SER A 111 -20.37 -16.79 -0.97
C SER A 111 -21.45 -17.81 -0.67
N VAL A 112 -21.39 -18.99 -1.28
CA VAL A 112 -22.34 -20.08 -1.00
C VAL A 112 -22.21 -20.54 0.44
N LEU A 113 -20.98 -20.68 0.96
CA LEU A 113 -20.74 -21.09 2.35
C LEU A 113 -21.23 -20.06 3.39
N HIS A 114 -21.28 -18.77 3.02
CA HIS A 114 -21.88 -17.74 3.87
C HIS A 114 -23.37 -17.95 4.08
N ASP A 115 -24.08 -18.44 3.06
CA ASP A 115 -25.53 -18.67 3.12
C ASP A 115 -25.87 -20.10 3.58
N GLU A 116 -25.05 -21.09 3.21
CA GLU A 116 -25.28 -22.52 3.43
C GLU A 116 -24.13 -23.17 4.21
N ALA A 117 -24.35 -23.47 5.49
CA ALA A 117 -23.34 -24.09 6.35
C ALA A 117 -22.87 -25.49 5.88
N SER A 118 -23.64 -26.17 5.03
CA SER A 118 -23.30 -27.49 4.46
C SER A 118 -22.51 -27.43 3.16
N ALA A 119 -22.21 -26.24 2.64
CA ALA A 119 -21.43 -26.09 1.42
C ALA A 119 -19.99 -26.60 1.60
N ASN A 120 -19.38 -27.00 0.49
CA ASN A 120 -18.00 -27.45 0.50
C ASN A 120 -17.05 -26.28 0.79
N MET A 121 -15.97 -26.57 1.51
CA MET A 121 -14.91 -25.61 1.75
C MET A 121 -14.17 -25.29 0.43
N PRO A 122 -13.84 -24.01 0.17
CA PRO A 122 -13.07 -23.64 -1.00
C PRO A 122 -11.60 -24.07 -0.87
N HIS A 123 -10.97 -24.36 -2.02
CA HIS A 123 -9.63 -24.91 -2.06
C HIS A 123 -8.61 -23.98 -1.38
N SER A 124 -8.67 -22.67 -1.64
CA SER A 124 -7.78 -21.68 -0.99
C SER A 124 -7.93 -21.63 0.53
N LEU A 125 -9.11 -21.88 1.08
CA LEU A 125 -9.29 -21.89 2.54
C LEU A 125 -8.77 -23.20 3.15
N GLU A 126 -8.97 -24.34 2.49
CA GLU A 126 -8.33 -25.60 2.87
C GLU A 126 -6.80 -25.50 2.88
N GLU A 127 -6.24 -24.91 1.82
CA GLU A 127 -4.81 -24.65 1.69
C GLU A 127 -4.28 -23.74 2.82
N ALA A 128 -5.00 -22.66 3.14
CA ALA A 128 -4.65 -21.75 4.23
C ALA A 128 -4.65 -22.45 5.62
N ILE A 129 -5.57 -23.39 5.83
CA ILE A 129 -5.66 -24.20 7.06
C ILE A 129 -4.52 -25.21 7.11
N ARG A 130 -4.23 -25.93 6.02
CA ARG A 130 -3.09 -26.86 5.94
C ARG A 130 -1.77 -26.14 6.23
N TRP A 131 -1.56 -24.97 5.63
CA TRP A 131 -0.39 -24.14 5.92
C TRP A 131 -0.31 -23.73 7.40
N PHE A 132 -1.43 -23.31 8.01
CA PHE A 132 -1.48 -22.99 9.44
C PHE A 132 -1.09 -24.18 10.32
N ILE A 133 -1.59 -25.38 10.02
CA ILE A 133 -1.28 -26.59 10.76
C ILE A 133 0.22 -26.92 10.67
N CYS A 134 0.80 -26.84 9.47
CA CYS A 134 2.24 -27.02 9.28
C CYS A 134 3.05 -25.96 10.04
N ALA A 135 2.68 -24.70 9.96
CA ALA A 135 3.35 -23.61 10.68
C ALA A 135 3.27 -23.79 12.22
N ALA A 136 2.12 -24.19 12.76
CA ALA A 136 1.98 -24.52 14.17
C ALA A 136 2.85 -25.73 14.57
N ALA A 137 2.98 -26.72 13.69
CA ALA A 137 3.89 -27.85 13.88
C ALA A 137 5.36 -27.41 13.91
N VAL A 138 5.78 -26.41 13.11
CA VAL A 138 7.15 -25.85 13.17
C VAL A 138 7.45 -25.27 14.55
N PHE A 139 6.52 -24.51 15.13
CA PHE A 139 6.69 -23.95 16.47
C PHE A 139 6.90 -25.06 17.51
N ARG A 140 6.13 -26.15 17.43
CA ARG A 140 6.26 -27.31 18.33
C ARG A 140 7.55 -28.09 18.11
N ALA A 141 7.95 -28.32 16.86
CA ALA A 141 9.20 -28.97 16.51
C ALA A 141 10.41 -28.19 17.06
N ASN A 142 10.31 -26.86 17.05
CA ASN A 142 11.32 -25.96 17.62
C ASN A 142 11.20 -25.78 19.14
N SER A 143 10.33 -26.53 19.82
CA SER A 143 10.08 -26.43 21.27
C SER A 143 9.72 -25.01 21.73
N VAL A 144 9.04 -24.25 20.87
CA VAL A 144 8.51 -22.94 21.22
C VAL A 144 7.21 -23.15 22.00
N ALA A 145 7.12 -22.53 23.17
CA ALA A 145 5.89 -22.48 23.97
C ALA A 145 5.26 -21.10 23.81
N LYS A 146 4.68 -20.83 22.64
CA LYS A 146 3.96 -19.57 22.35
C LYS A 146 2.69 -19.83 21.55
N PRO A 147 1.63 -19.02 21.72
CA PRO A 147 0.44 -19.13 20.89
C PRO A 147 0.75 -18.93 19.42
N VAL A 148 0.12 -19.68 18.53
CA VAL A 148 0.21 -19.53 17.07
C VAL A 148 -1.19 -19.37 16.52
N SER A 149 -1.38 -18.39 15.62
CA SER A 149 -2.71 -17.99 15.20
C SER A 149 -2.91 -17.98 13.69
N MET A 150 -4.14 -18.29 13.28
CA MET A 150 -4.70 -18.03 11.96
C MET A 150 -5.87 -17.06 12.09
N LEU A 151 -5.99 -16.13 11.13
CA LEU A 151 -7.13 -15.22 11.02
C LEU A 151 -7.96 -15.57 9.79
N VAL A 152 -9.28 -15.74 9.97
CA VAL A 152 -10.26 -15.91 8.90
C VAL A 152 -11.24 -14.75 8.94
N HIS A 153 -11.10 -13.84 7.98
CA HIS A 153 -11.89 -12.62 7.89
C HIS A 153 -12.56 -12.50 6.52
N THR A 154 -13.83 -12.89 6.45
CA THR A 154 -14.58 -12.98 5.19
C THR A 154 -15.82 -12.09 5.12
N SER A 155 -16.44 -11.74 6.26
CA SER A 155 -17.69 -10.97 6.34
C SER A 155 -17.81 -10.22 7.67
N GLN A 156 -18.78 -9.31 7.80
CA GLN A 156 -19.16 -8.68 9.07
C GLN A 156 -20.28 -9.42 9.79
N ARG A 157 -21.01 -10.28 9.09
CA ARG A 157 -22.21 -10.94 9.61
C ARG A 157 -21.81 -12.12 10.50
N GLN A 158 -22.27 -12.11 11.75
CA GLN A 158 -22.04 -13.18 12.73
C GLN A 158 -22.49 -14.55 12.22
N GLN A 159 -23.57 -14.61 11.45
CA GLN A 159 -24.03 -15.86 10.83
C GLN A 159 -22.98 -16.45 9.89
N HIS A 160 -22.31 -15.62 9.08
CA HIS A 160 -21.27 -16.07 8.16
C HIS A 160 -20.05 -16.59 8.95
N HIS A 161 -19.70 -15.93 10.06
CA HIS A 161 -18.62 -16.41 10.95
C HIS A 161 -18.94 -17.77 11.54
N LYS A 162 -20.20 -17.99 11.95
CA LYS A 162 -20.66 -19.28 12.46
C LYS A 162 -20.59 -20.37 11.41
N HIS A 163 -21.12 -20.12 10.21
CA HIS A 163 -21.08 -21.09 9.10
C HIS A 163 -19.64 -21.48 8.74
N LEU A 164 -18.73 -20.48 8.65
CA LEU A 164 -17.31 -20.74 8.41
C LEU A 164 -16.64 -21.53 9.53
N ALA A 165 -16.90 -21.18 10.79
CA ALA A 165 -16.34 -21.92 11.92
C ALA A 165 -16.83 -23.37 11.97
N ASP A 166 -18.10 -23.61 11.64
CA ASP A 166 -18.68 -24.95 11.57
C ASP A 166 -18.08 -25.77 10.41
N ALA A 167 -17.88 -25.15 9.25
CA ALA A 167 -17.23 -25.79 8.11
C ALA A 167 -15.74 -26.10 8.37
N ILE A 168 -15.00 -25.18 9.00
CA ILE A 168 -13.62 -25.41 9.45
C ILE A 168 -13.57 -26.57 10.45
N ARG A 169 -14.49 -26.60 11.42
CA ARG A 169 -14.57 -27.69 12.41
C ARG A 169 -14.85 -29.04 11.73
N GLY A 170 -15.77 -29.06 10.76
CA GLY A 170 -16.06 -30.24 9.94
C GLY A 170 -14.83 -30.73 9.17
N TYR A 171 -14.15 -29.81 8.48
CA TYR A 171 -12.92 -30.11 7.73
C TYR A 171 -11.83 -30.73 8.62
N LEU A 172 -11.55 -30.11 9.77
CA LEU A 172 -10.54 -30.62 10.72
C LEU A 172 -10.94 -31.96 11.36
N THR A 173 -12.24 -32.19 11.57
CA THR A 173 -12.75 -33.47 12.10
C THR A 173 -12.54 -34.59 11.09
N THR A 174 -12.82 -34.34 9.81
CA THR A 174 -12.58 -35.30 8.72
C THR A 174 -11.08 -35.57 8.54
N ALA A 175 -10.26 -34.51 8.60
CA ALA A 175 -8.80 -34.59 8.49
C ALA A 175 -8.15 -35.53 9.51
N ARG A 176 -8.76 -35.72 10.69
CA ARG A 176 -8.27 -36.64 11.72
C ARG A 176 -8.28 -38.11 11.27
N THR A 177 -9.24 -38.49 10.44
CA THR A 177 -9.43 -39.88 9.96
C THR A 177 -9.03 -40.09 8.52
N ASP A 178 -8.75 -39.01 7.79
CA ASP A 178 -8.33 -39.04 6.40
C ASP A 178 -6.84 -39.46 6.30
N LEU A 179 -6.60 -40.56 5.58
CA LEU A 179 -5.26 -41.10 5.37
C LEU A 179 -4.42 -40.24 4.42
N ASP A 180 -5.06 -39.46 3.54
CA ASP A 180 -4.39 -38.65 2.53
C ASP A 180 -4.12 -37.22 3.02
N PHE A 181 -4.66 -36.82 4.18
CA PHE A 181 -4.52 -35.46 4.70
C PHE A 181 -3.06 -35.05 4.96
N LEU A 182 -2.22 -35.97 5.46
CA LEU A 182 -0.80 -35.71 5.67
C LEU A 182 -0.06 -35.50 4.34
N ALA A 183 -0.42 -36.25 3.29
CA ALA A 183 0.15 -36.06 1.97
C ALA A 183 -0.27 -34.69 1.40
N ALA A 184 -1.54 -34.29 1.58
CA ALA A 184 -2.00 -32.96 1.19
C ALA A 184 -1.27 -31.84 1.96
N CYS A 185 -1.00 -32.02 3.25
CA CYS A 185 -0.19 -31.08 4.05
C CYS A 185 1.24 -30.97 3.52
N ARG A 186 1.86 -32.10 3.12
CA ARG A 186 3.20 -32.12 2.51
C ARG A 186 3.23 -31.33 1.22
N THR A 187 2.28 -31.60 0.31
CA THR A 187 2.16 -30.86 -0.95
C THR A 187 2.01 -29.36 -0.70
N THR A 188 1.10 -28.95 0.20
CA THR A 188 0.94 -27.53 0.56
C THR A 188 2.21 -26.93 1.15
N TRP A 189 2.91 -27.64 2.03
CA TRP A 189 4.17 -27.19 2.64
C TRP A 189 5.27 -26.95 1.61
N GLU A 190 5.46 -27.91 0.71
CA GLU A 190 6.48 -27.85 -0.33
C GLU A 190 6.17 -26.76 -1.37
N GLU A 191 4.92 -26.69 -1.84
CA GLU A 191 4.51 -25.72 -2.86
C GLU A 191 4.57 -24.27 -2.33
N ILE A 192 3.97 -23.99 -1.18
CA ILE A 192 3.94 -22.64 -0.61
C ILE A 192 5.28 -22.25 0.00
N GLY A 193 6.04 -23.21 0.52
CA GLY A 193 7.40 -22.99 1.02
C GLY A 193 8.33 -22.43 -0.07
N THR A 194 8.14 -22.82 -1.33
CA THR A 194 8.96 -22.34 -2.45
C THR A 194 8.77 -20.86 -2.80
N GLN A 195 7.68 -20.23 -2.34
CA GLN A 195 7.37 -18.82 -2.66
C GLN A 195 8.34 -17.83 -2.01
N LEU A 196 8.92 -18.22 -0.87
CA LEU A 196 9.84 -17.41 -0.08
C LEU A 196 10.88 -18.30 0.61
N SER A 197 12.00 -18.54 -0.06
CA SER A 197 13.17 -19.12 0.59
C SER A 197 13.92 -18.08 1.43
N LYS A 198 14.87 -18.54 2.24
CA LYS A 198 15.79 -17.66 2.96
C LYS A 198 16.60 -16.74 2.03
N ASP A 199 17.02 -17.26 0.88
CA ASP A 199 17.74 -16.47 -0.13
C ASP A 199 16.82 -15.41 -0.75
N ASP A 200 15.58 -15.78 -1.08
CA ASP A 200 14.58 -14.84 -1.62
C ASP A 200 14.28 -13.73 -0.60
N PHE A 201 14.18 -14.10 0.68
CA PHE A 201 14.00 -13.14 1.77
C PHE A 201 15.16 -12.16 1.85
N ASN A 202 16.41 -12.64 1.77
CA ASN A 202 17.59 -11.80 1.78
C ASN A 202 17.66 -10.87 0.56
N GLU A 203 17.31 -11.36 -0.63
CA GLU A 203 17.29 -10.56 -1.85
C GLU A 203 16.23 -9.46 -1.80
N ARG A 204 15.02 -9.78 -1.33
CA ARG A 204 13.87 -8.86 -1.27
C ARG A 204 13.89 -7.93 -0.06
N PHE A 205 14.57 -8.33 1.02
CA PHE A 205 14.72 -7.53 2.25
C PHE A 205 16.17 -7.53 2.79
N PRO A 206 17.15 -7.01 2.03
CA PRO A 206 18.58 -7.11 2.36
C PRO A 206 18.98 -6.33 3.62
N GLY A 207 18.19 -5.33 4.00
CA GLY A 207 18.40 -4.53 5.20
C GLY A 207 17.79 -5.10 6.48
N TYR A 208 17.23 -6.32 6.44
CA TYR A 208 16.50 -6.88 7.58
C TYR A 208 17.41 -7.02 8.81
N GLY A 209 17.04 -6.34 9.89
CA GLY A 209 17.89 -6.19 11.08
C GLY A 209 18.15 -7.49 11.86
N TRP A 210 17.56 -8.61 11.43
CA TRP A 210 17.73 -9.91 12.07
C TRP A 210 17.99 -11.06 11.11
N LEU A 211 18.49 -10.74 9.91
CA LEU A 211 18.76 -11.68 8.84
C LEU A 211 19.70 -12.85 9.24
N HIS A 212 20.69 -12.59 10.09
CA HIS A 212 21.65 -13.62 10.54
C HIS A 212 21.03 -14.73 11.41
N ASN A 213 19.83 -14.52 11.95
CA ASN A 213 19.09 -15.51 12.73
C ASN A 213 18.02 -16.24 11.91
N LEU A 214 17.87 -15.89 10.63
CA LEU A 214 16.88 -16.50 9.76
C LEU A 214 17.24 -17.97 9.50
N GLY A 215 16.39 -18.89 9.97
CA GLY A 215 16.48 -20.32 9.66
C GLY A 215 15.79 -20.67 8.35
N ASP A 216 16.15 -21.81 7.76
CA ASP A 216 15.42 -22.39 6.64
C ASP A 216 14.17 -23.14 7.12
N TYR A 217 13.27 -23.49 6.19
CA TYR A 217 12.15 -24.37 6.51
C TYR A 217 12.64 -25.74 6.99
N PRO A 218 12.06 -26.30 8.06
CA PRO A 218 12.34 -27.68 8.43
C PRO A 218 11.82 -28.67 7.39
N ASP A 219 12.42 -29.87 7.39
CA ASP A 219 11.90 -31.01 6.65
C ASP A 219 10.49 -31.37 7.14
N PHE A 220 9.57 -31.63 6.20
CA PHE A 220 8.18 -31.96 6.53
C PHE A 220 8.07 -33.19 7.44
N ASP A 221 8.97 -34.16 7.32
CA ASP A 221 8.96 -35.38 8.13
C ASP A 221 9.07 -35.07 9.64
N THR A 222 9.73 -33.97 9.99
CA THR A 222 9.83 -33.50 11.38
C THR A 222 8.53 -32.93 11.93
N LEU A 223 7.60 -32.53 11.04
CA LEU A 223 6.33 -31.91 11.40
C LEU A 223 5.22 -32.94 11.64
N GLU A 224 5.28 -34.11 11.00
CA GLU A 224 4.21 -35.12 11.01
C GLU A 224 3.70 -35.49 12.42
N PRO A 225 4.57 -35.74 13.43
CA PRO A 225 4.09 -36.09 14.77
C PRO A 225 3.28 -34.95 15.41
N HIS A 226 3.69 -33.70 15.16
CA HIS A 226 3.02 -32.51 15.69
C HIS A 226 1.72 -32.20 14.95
N ILE A 227 1.66 -32.47 13.64
CA ILE A 227 0.42 -32.37 12.85
C ILE A 227 -0.64 -33.34 13.38
N LYS A 228 -0.26 -34.60 13.62
CA LYS A 228 -1.16 -35.62 14.20
C LYS A 228 -1.69 -35.20 15.57
N GLU A 229 -0.82 -34.60 16.39
CA GLU A 229 -1.20 -34.10 17.70
C GLU A 229 -2.18 -32.90 17.64
N LEU A 230 -1.95 -31.96 16.71
CA LEU A 230 -2.85 -30.83 16.48
C LEU A 230 -4.26 -31.28 16.07
N LEU A 231 -4.36 -32.31 15.24
CA LEU A 231 -5.64 -32.88 14.77
C LEU A 231 -6.33 -33.77 15.80
N ALA A 232 -5.67 -34.15 16.90
CA ALA A 232 -6.24 -35.06 17.89
C ALA A 232 -7.44 -34.46 18.63
N GLY A 233 -7.53 -33.12 18.69
CA GLY A 233 -8.66 -32.42 19.31
C GLY A 233 -8.92 -31.07 18.64
N VAL A 234 -10.19 -30.80 18.35
CA VAL A 234 -10.67 -29.50 17.87
C VAL A 234 -11.78 -29.05 18.82
N SER A 235 -11.60 -27.91 19.47
CA SER A 235 -12.57 -27.37 20.41
C SER A 235 -12.76 -25.87 20.21
N SER A 236 -13.83 -25.32 20.77
CA SER A 236 -13.86 -23.91 21.14
C SER A 236 -13.29 -23.79 22.56
N ILE A 237 -12.60 -22.71 22.91
CA ILE A 237 -11.96 -22.55 24.25
C ILE A 237 -13.02 -22.84 25.35
N PRO A 238 -12.90 -23.96 26.08
CA PRO A 238 -13.82 -24.27 27.16
C PRO A 238 -13.42 -23.52 28.42
N LEU A 239 -14.43 -23.07 29.18
CA LEU A 239 -14.24 -22.72 30.59
C LEU A 239 -14.29 -24.02 31.39
N ASP A 240 -13.32 -24.24 32.27
CA ASP A 240 -13.35 -25.34 33.23
C ASP A 240 -14.38 -25.08 34.35
N GLU A 241 -14.52 -26.04 35.28
CA GLU A 241 -15.50 -25.99 36.38
C GLU A 241 -15.29 -24.79 37.34
N GLU A 242 -14.12 -24.13 37.29
CA GLU A 242 -13.76 -22.95 38.08
C GLU A 242 -13.84 -21.65 37.26
N GLY A 243 -14.21 -21.72 35.98
CA GLY A 243 -14.30 -20.58 35.08
C GLY A 243 -12.95 -20.14 34.48
N SER A 244 -11.91 -20.97 34.55
CA SER A 244 -10.61 -20.73 33.92
C SER A 244 -10.54 -21.37 32.52
N THR A 245 -9.69 -20.83 31.64
CA THR A 245 -9.53 -21.31 30.27
C THR A 245 -8.60 -22.51 30.21
N ALA A 246 -9.11 -23.70 29.84
CA ALA A 246 -8.29 -24.90 29.70
C ALA A 246 -7.76 -25.08 28.26
N TYR A 247 -6.44 -25.00 28.09
CA TYR A 247 -5.79 -25.17 26.77
C TYR A 247 -5.30 -26.61 26.56
N HIS A 248 -5.50 -27.15 25.36
CA HIS A 248 -5.05 -28.50 25.00
C HIS A 248 -4.12 -28.51 23.79
N ARG A 249 -3.48 -29.66 23.50
CA ARG A 249 -2.50 -29.82 22.41
C ARG A 249 -3.13 -29.90 21.00
N GLY A 250 -4.42 -29.60 20.89
CA GLY A 250 -5.15 -29.56 19.62
C GLY A 250 -5.32 -28.14 19.09
N ILE A 251 -6.35 -27.93 18.26
CA ILE A 251 -6.68 -26.63 17.66
C ILE A 251 -7.91 -26.02 18.35
N HIS A 252 -7.83 -24.72 18.65
CA HIS A 252 -8.92 -23.96 19.26
C HIS A 252 -9.54 -23.01 18.22
N ILE A 253 -10.83 -23.16 17.93
CA ILE A 253 -11.58 -22.27 17.05
C ILE A 253 -12.24 -21.18 17.90
N CYS A 254 -11.92 -19.92 17.63
CA CYS A 254 -12.46 -18.75 18.31
C CYS A 254 -13.36 -17.98 17.35
N ILE A 255 -14.60 -17.68 17.73
CA ILE A 255 -15.54 -16.92 16.91
C ILE A 255 -15.85 -15.59 17.61
N ASP A 256 -15.69 -14.49 16.89
CA ASP A 256 -15.99 -13.15 17.38
C ASP A 256 -17.46 -12.77 17.10
N ASN A 257 -18.37 -13.17 18.01
CA ASN A 257 -19.83 -13.06 17.86
C ASN A 257 -20.50 -12.06 18.82
N CYS A 258 -19.88 -10.92 19.15
CA CYS A 258 -20.50 -9.98 20.09
C CYS A 258 -21.70 -9.23 19.49
N ALA A 259 -22.88 -9.40 20.10
CA ALA A 259 -24.15 -8.80 19.70
C ALA A 259 -24.46 -7.39 20.26
N ASN A 260 -23.54 -6.73 20.98
CA ASN A 260 -23.88 -5.47 21.68
C ASN A 260 -23.05 -4.24 21.23
N ASN A 261 -23.73 -3.33 20.53
CA ASN A 261 -23.38 -1.91 20.37
C ASN A 261 -24.00 -1.03 21.49
N GLY A 262 -24.28 -1.58 22.67
CA GLY A 262 -24.98 -0.87 23.75
C GLY A 262 -24.45 -1.22 25.15
N VAL A 263 -24.27 -0.18 25.96
CA VAL A 263 -23.77 -0.18 27.34
C VAL A 263 -24.66 -1.02 28.28
N ASN A 264 -24.10 -2.03 28.97
CA ASN A 264 -24.27 -2.33 30.41
C ASN A 264 -23.72 -3.72 30.85
N ASP A 265 -23.15 -3.72 32.05
CA ASP A 265 -22.97 -4.74 33.10
C ASP A 265 -22.25 -6.09 32.87
N GLU A 266 -21.06 -6.19 33.52
CA GLU A 266 -20.41 -7.30 34.23
C GLU A 266 -20.31 -8.73 33.64
N ASN A 267 -20.80 -9.01 32.42
CA ASN A 267 -20.58 -10.30 31.75
C ASN A 267 -19.92 -10.12 30.37
N GLU A 268 -18.70 -9.57 30.36
CA GLU A 268 -17.83 -9.56 29.17
C GLU A 268 -17.47 -10.99 28.75
N ILE A 269 -18.02 -11.48 27.64
CA ILE A 269 -17.48 -12.63 26.92
C ILE A 269 -16.15 -12.19 26.28
N ARG A 270 -15.02 -12.71 26.78
CA ARG A 270 -13.66 -12.31 26.38
C ARG A 270 -13.39 -12.63 24.89
N ARG A 271 -12.84 -11.64 24.16
CA ARG A 271 -12.71 -11.55 22.68
C ARG A 271 -11.73 -12.56 22.03
N LEU A 272 -10.63 -12.89 22.71
CA LEU A 272 -9.63 -13.91 22.37
C LEU A 272 -8.70 -13.96 23.60
N VAL A 273 -8.54 -15.13 24.21
CA VAL A 273 -7.74 -15.27 25.44
C VAL A 273 -6.57 -16.19 25.15
N TYR A 274 -5.38 -15.62 25.16
CA TYR A 274 -4.13 -16.38 25.11
C TYR A 274 -3.69 -16.80 26.52
N PRO A 275 -2.96 -17.92 26.66
CA PRO A 275 -2.32 -18.27 27.91
C PRO A 275 -1.43 -17.12 28.41
N ASP A 276 -1.56 -16.77 29.68
CA ASP A 276 -0.75 -15.73 30.32
C ASP A 276 0.66 -16.26 30.61
N PRO A 277 1.73 -15.69 30.02
CA PRO A 277 3.11 -16.13 30.26
C PRO A 277 3.56 -16.09 31.73
N SER A 278 2.85 -15.38 32.59
CA SER A 278 3.11 -15.30 34.03
C SER A 278 2.34 -16.34 34.87
N ALA A 279 1.38 -17.04 34.27
CA ALA A 279 0.58 -18.05 34.96
C ALA A 279 1.40 -19.31 35.25
N GLN A 280 1.13 -19.94 36.40
CA GLN A 280 1.86 -21.12 36.88
C GLN A 280 1.61 -22.36 36.00
N ASP A 281 0.47 -22.41 35.31
CA ASP A 281 0.00 -23.46 34.42
C ASP A 281 0.21 -23.13 32.93
N TYR A 282 1.16 -22.22 32.62
CA TYR A 282 1.47 -21.86 31.24
C TYR A 282 1.83 -23.11 30.40
N PRO A 283 1.19 -23.32 29.24
CA PRO A 283 1.44 -24.50 28.41
C PRO A 283 2.92 -24.60 27.98
N GLU A 284 3.55 -25.75 28.21
CA GLU A 284 4.91 -26.07 27.72
C GLU A 284 4.95 -26.37 26.21
N PHE A 285 3.89 -26.04 25.47
CA PHE A 285 3.75 -26.29 24.04
C PHE A 285 3.09 -25.10 23.35
N SER A 286 3.32 -24.95 22.04
CA SER A 286 2.58 -23.98 21.24
C SER A 286 1.11 -24.35 21.09
N THR A 287 0.25 -23.50 21.65
CA THR A 287 -1.21 -23.53 21.50
C THR A 287 -1.60 -22.97 20.12
N ALA A 288 -2.56 -23.61 19.45
CA ALA A 288 -2.98 -23.26 18.10
C ALA A 288 -4.39 -22.68 18.08
N PHE A 289 -4.56 -21.49 17.46
CA PHE A 289 -5.82 -20.77 17.40
C PHE A 289 -6.23 -20.45 15.96
N ILE A 290 -7.47 -20.77 15.59
CA ILE A 290 -8.10 -20.27 14.37
C ILE A 290 -9.16 -19.25 14.80
N VAL A 291 -8.95 -17.99 14.45
CA VAL A 291 -9.82 -16.87 14.81
C VAL A 291 -10.70 -16.52 13.62
N VAL A 292 -12.01 -16.67 13.76
CA VAL A 292 -13.01 -16.35 12.73
C VAL A 292 -13.80 -15.13 13.16
N GLY A 293 -13.80 -14.07 12.34
CA GLY A 293 -14.57 -12.88 12.67
C GLY A 293 -14.48 -11.75 11.65
N GLY A 294 -15.00 -10.59 12.04
CA GLY A 294 -15.20 -9.43 11.18
C GLY A 294 -14.60 -8.15 11.74
N SER A 295 -15.37 -7.05 11.69
CA SER A 295 -14.96 -5.68 12.04
C SER A 295 -14.40 -5.52 13.46
N THR A 296 -14.82 -6.36 14.40
CA THR A 296 -14.41 -6.33 15.81
C THR A 296 -13.01 -6.91 16.05
N LEU A 297 -12.48 -7.71 15.12
CA LEU A 297 -11.07 -8.17 15.12
C LEU A 297 -10.11 -7.12 14.52
N ALA A 298 -10.64 -6.06 13.91
CA ALA A 298 -9.87 -5.09 13.13
C ALA A 298 -9.16 -4.00 13.95
N ARG A 299 -9.56 -3.75 15.21
CA ARG A 299 -8.98 -2.68 16.06
C ARG A 299 -8.68 -3.15 17.49
N GLY A 300 -7.52 -2.77 18.03
CA GLY A 300 -7.15 -3.00 19.45
C GLY A 300 -6.84 -4.44 19.89
N LEU A 301 -7.06 -5.46 19.05
CA LEU A 301 -6.71 -6.86 19.35
C LEU A 301 -5.36 -7.24 18.73
N THR A 302 -4.41 -7.65 19.57
CA THR A 302 -3.15 -8.27 19.13
C THR A 302 -3.38 -9.75 18.84
N ILE A 303 -3.06 -10.18 17.62
CA ILE A 303 -3.09 -11.61 17.24
C ILE A 303 -1.67 -12.15 17.34
N GLU A 304 -1.43 -12.98 18.35
CA GLU A 304 -0.12 -13.54 18.66
C GLU A 304 0.34 -14.52 17.57
N ASN A 305 1.58 -14.32 17.10
CA ASN A 305 2.25 -15.15 16.09
C ASN A 305 1.34 -15.57 14.93
N LEU A 306 0.77 -14.57 14.24
CA LEU A 306 -0.08 -14.75 13.07
C LEU A 306 0.74 -15.32 11.88
N VAL A 307 0.46 -16.56 11.50
CA VAL A 307 1.18 -17.29 10.42
C VAL A 307 0.34 -17.53 9.17
N SER A 308 -1.00 -17.49 9.29
CA SER A 308 -1.92 -17.69 8.17
C SER A 308 -3.07 -16.68 8.27
N THR A 309 -3.38 -15.97 7.18
CA THR A 309 -4.49 -15.02 7.14
C THR A 309 -5.32 -15.23 5.88
N TYR A 310 -6.61 -15.50 6.02
CA TYR A 310 -7.57 -15.60 4.93
C TYR A 310 -8.49 -14.38 4.94
N PHE A 311 -8.31 -13.46 4.00
CA PHE A 311 -8.85 -12.10 4.06
C PHE A 311 -9.54 -11.71 2.76
N LEU A 312 -10.88 -11.61 2.78
CA LEU A 312 -11.66 -11.31 1.56
C LEU A 312 -12.11 -9.87 1.47
N ARG A 313 -12.42 -9.25 2.61
CA ARG A 313 -13.08 -7.95 2.65
C ARG A 313 -12.08 -6.82 2.66
N ALA A 314 -12.07 -5.98 1.64
CA ALA A 314 -11.38 -4.71 1.70
C ALA A 314 -12.33 -3.58 2.10
N SER A 315 -12.02 -2.84 3.18
CA SER A 315 -12.73 -1.59 3.47
C SER A 315 -12.57 -0.61 2.30
N VAL A 316 -13.63 0.14 2.00
CA VAL A 316 -13.56 1.31 1.10
C VAL A 316 -12.75 2.46 1.74
N LEU A 317 -12.54 2.41 3.06
CA LEU A 317 -11.77 3.41 3.80
C LEU A 317 -10.31 2.98 3.97
N GLY A 318 -9.37 3.86 3.61
CA GLY A 318 -7.94 3.60 3.67
C GLY A 318 -7.42 3.27 5.06
N ASP A 319 -7.74 4.12 6.05
CA ASP A 319 -7.29 3.93 7.44
C ASP A 319 -7.78 2.59 8.00
N SER A 320 -9.06 2.26 7.77
CA SER A 320 -9.64 1.01 8.23
C SER A 320 -8.98 -0.20 7.57
N LEU A 321 -8.69 -0.14 6.27
CA LEU A 321 -8.03 -1.23 5.56
C LEU A 321 -6.60 -1.48 6.08
N MET A 322 -5.83 -0.42 6.33
CA MET A 322 -4.48 -0.54 6.89
C MET A 322 -4.49 -1.11 8.30
N GLN A 323 -5.46 -0.71 9.13
CA GLN A 323 -5.59 -1.23 10.50
C GLN A 323 -6.05 -2.70 10.54
N MET A 324 -6.84 -3.13 9.55
CA MET A 324 -7.23 -4.54 9.37
C MET A 324 -6.04 -5.45 9.02
N GLY A 325 -4.94 -4.89 8.52
CA GLY A 325 -3.71 -5.62 8.17
C GLY A 325 -2.95 -6.16 9.38
N ARG A 326 -3.52 -7.12 10.12
CA ARG A 326 -2.89 -7.74 11.30
C ARG A 326 -1.60 -8.50 10.99
N TRP A 327 -1.36 -8.76 9.72
CA TRP A 327 -0.12 -9.33 9.21
C TRP A 327 1.05 -8.34 9.16
N PHE A 328 0.84 -7.04 9.40
CA PHE A 328 1.93 -6.11 9.71
C PHE A 328 2.49 -6.35 11.11
N GLY A 329 3.78 -6.13 11.32
CA GLY A 329 4.39 -6.32 12.63
C GLY A 329 5.75 -7.00 12.64
N TYR A 330 6.22 -7.29 13.85
CA TYR A 330 7.45 -8.06 14.06
C TYR A 330 7.16 -9.57 13.91
N ARG A 331 8.04 -10.30 13.22
CA ARG A 331 7.89 -11.74 12.93
C ARG A 331 9.06 -12.56 13.45
N LYS A 332 9.63 -12.10 14.57
CA LYS A 332 10.88 -12.60 15.11
C LYS A 332 10.77 -14.09 15.46
N GLY A 333 11.51 -14.94 14.74
CA GLY A 333 11.63 -16.39 14.96
C GLY A 333 10.69 -17.22 14.10
N TYR A 334 9.92 -16.59 13.22
CA TYR A 334 9.01 -17.25 12.29
C TYR A 334 8.88 -16.46 10.98
N GLU A 335 9.90 -15.70 10.59
CA GLU A 335 9.90 -14.71 9.51
C GLU A 335 9.44 -15.27 8.16
N LEU A 336 9.74 -16.54 7.88
CA LEU A 336 9.37 -17.21 6.62
C LEU A 336 7.92 -17.74 6.61
N LEU A 337 7.28 -17.89 7.77
CA LEU A 337 5.99 -18.58 7.89
C LEU A 337 4.74 -17.76 7.52
N PRO A 338 4.66 -16.42 7.69
CA PRO A 338 3.47 -15.66 7.35
C PRO A 338 3.01 -15.87 5.90
N ARG A 339 1.73 -16.16 5.71
CA ARG A 339 1.06 -16.20 4.41
C ARG A 339 -0.32 -15.56 4.49
N ILE A 340 -0.71 -14.90 3.40
CA ILE A 340 -1.96 -14.16 3.30
C ILE A 340 -2.70 -14.57 2.04
N TRP A 341 -3.91 -15.10 2.18
CA TRP A 341 -4.81 -15.38 1.08
C TRP A 341 -5.77 -14.21 0.94
N MET A 342 -5.80 -13.58 -0.24
CA MET A 342 -6.73 -12.48 -0.51
C MET A 342 -7.10 -12.39 -1.99
N PRO A 343 -8.25 -11.79 -2.35
CA PRO A 343 -8.58 -11.47 -3.72
C PRO A 343 -7.55 -10.52 -4.34
N ARG A 344 -7.32 -10.63 -5.66
CA ARG A 344 -6.42 -9.72 -6.40
C ARG A 344 -6.83 -8.25 -6.22
N LEU A 345 -8.12 -7.95 -6.23
CA LEU A 345 -8.64 -6.61 -6.02
C LEU A 345 -8.28 -6.04 -4.63
N THR A 346 -8.36 -6.87 -3.59
CA THR A 346 -7.97 -6.50 -2.22
C THR A 346 -6.47 -6.23 -2.13
N GLN A 347 -5.67 -7.06 -2.79
CA GLN A 347 -4.22 -6.84 -2.91
C GLN A 347 -3.92 -5.50 -3.59
N GLU A 348 -4.59 -5.18 -4.70
CA GLU A 348 -4.41 -3.91 -5.42
C GLU A 348 -4.76 -2.69 -4.56
N LYS A 349 -5.79 -2.80 -3.71
CA LYS A 349 -6.13 -1.76 -2.72
C LYS A 349 -4.98 -1.55 -1.71
N PHE A 350 -4.36 -2.62 -1.22
CA PHE A 350 -3.19 -2.52 -0.32
C PHE A 350 -1.93 -2.00 -1.03
N GLU A 351 -1.66 -2.44 -2.27
CA GLU A 351 -0.57 -1.92 -3.10
C GLU A 351 -0.73 -0.40 -3.30
N PHE A 352 -1.94 0.04 -3.61
CA PHE A 352 -2.27 1.45 -3.75
C PHE A 352 -2.09 2.25 -2.45
N LEU A 353 -2.61 1.74 -1.33
CA LEU A 353 -2.46 2.38 -0.03
C LEU A 353 -1.01 2.46 0.42
N THR A 354 -0.23 1.42 0.17
CA THR A 354 1.21 1.39 0.43
C THR A 354 1.92 2.53 -0.31
N LEU A 355 1.60 2.72 -1.59
CA LEU A 355 2.15 3.83 -2.38
C LEU A 355 1.71 5.19 -1.87
N ALA A 356 0.43 5.33 -1.50
CA ALA A 356 -0.11 6.59 -1.00
C ALA A 356 0.50 6.97 0.37
N GLU A 357 0.70 6.01 1.27
CA GLU A 357 1.31 6.24 2.59
C GLU A 357 2.81 6.59 2.45
N GLU A 358 3.54 5.91 1.56
CA GLU A 358 4.95 6.21 1.30
C GLU A 358 5.14 7.60 0.69
N ASP A 359 4.28 8.00 -0.24
CA ASP A 359 4.29 9.35 -0.80
C ASP A 359 3.95 10.40 0.29
N LEU A 360 2.94 10.13 1.13
CA LEU A 360 2.58 11.00 2.26
C LEU A 360 3.73 11.16 3.27
N ARG A 361 4.44 10.07 3.56
CA ARG A 361 5.61 10.06 4.46
C ARG A 361 6.75 10.90 3.91
N ASP A 362 7.00 10.80 2.60
CA ASP A 362 7.98 11.62 1.91
C ASP A 362 7.61 13.11 1.97
N ASP A 363 6.34 13.43 1.70
CA ASP A 363 5.86 14.81 1.74
C ASP A 363 5.94 15.40 3.14
N LEU A 364 5.57 14.62 4.18
CA LEU A 364 5.77 14.95 5.59
C LEU A 364 7.23 15.32 5.86
N LYS A 365 8.15 14.44 5.46
CA LYS A 365 9.57 14.63 5.71
C LYS A 365 10.10 15.88 5.00
N ARG A 366 9.79 16.06 3.72
CA ARG A 366 10.17 17.26 2.95
C ARG A 366 9.62 18.54 3.56
N PHE A 367 8.37 18.49 4.04
CA PHE A 367 7.71 19.61 4.68
C PHE A 367 8.39 20.01 5.99
N MET A 368 8.71 19.01 6.83
CA MET A 368 9.42 19.20 8.10
C MET A 368 10.86 19.71 7.90
N ASP A 369 11.62 19.10 6.99
CA ASP A 369 13.00 19.49 6.68
C ASP A 369 13.08 20.90 6.06
N GLY A 370 11.99 21.34 5.42
CA GLY A 370 11.84 22.69 4.87
C GLY A 370 11.50 23.77 5.90
N GLY A 371 11.32 23.43 7.18
CA GLY A 371 10.99 24.37 8.24
C GLY A 371 9.56 24.91 8.20
N ALA A 372 8.67 24.25 7.45
CA ALA A 372 7.27 24.64 7.32
C ALA A 372 6.47 24.32 8.60
N LYS A 373 5.41 25.08 8.86
CA LYS A 373 4.68 24.97 10.13
C LYS A 373 3.61 23.87 10.04
N PRO A 374 3.39 23.07 11.10
CA PRO A 374 2.36 22.01 11.11
C PRO A 374 0.96 22.45 10.67
N ASN A 375 0.58 23.70 10.95
CA ASN A 375 -0.67 24.30 10.53
C ASN A 375 -0.87 24.38 8.99
N GLU A 376 0.19 24.24 8.20
CA GLU A 376 0.13 24.26 6.73
C GLU A 376 0.12 22.82 6.13
N PHE A 377 0.22 21.78 6.96
CA PHE A 377 0.41 20.39 6.49
C PHE A 377 -0.89 19.64 6.13
N GLY A 378 -1.90 19.65 6.99
CA GLY A 378 -3.16 18.95 6.80
C GLY A 378 -3.95 19.32 5.54
N PRO A 379 -3.96 20.59 5.10
CA PRO A 379 -4.42 20.96 3.76
C PRO A 379 -3.67 20.27 2.61
N ARG A 380 -2.40 19.85 2.77
CA ARG A 380 -1.64 19.10 1.74
C ARG A 380 -2.01 17.62 1.69
N VAL A 381 -2.29 17.00 2.84
CA VAL A 381 -2.78 15.61 2.91
C VAL A 381 -4.14 15.46 2.22
N ARG A 382 -4.98 16.50 2.28
CA ARG A 382 -6.29 16.59 1.60
C ARG A 382 -6.20 16.49 0.06
N VAL A 383 -5.04 16.81 -0.52
CA VAL A 383 -4.85 17.04 -1.96
C VAL A 383 -3.86 16.04 -2.57
N HIS A 384 -3.37 15.07 -1.79
CA HIS A 384 -2.41 14.09 -2.31
C HIS A 384 -3.04 13.30 -3.48
N PRO A 385 -2.48 13.33 -4.70
CA PRO A 385 -3.12 12.79 -5.90
C PRO A 385 -3.38 11.29 -5.89
N ARG A 386 -2.81 10.53 -4.95
CA ARG A 386 -3.18 9.13 -4.69
C ARG A 386 -4.12 9.00 -3.47
N ALA A 387 -4.13 9.92 -2.52
CA ALA A 387 -5.08 9.87 -1.39
C ALA A 387 -6.46 10.45 -1.74
N SER A 388 -6.60 11.17 -2.85
CA SER A 388 -7.85 11.76 -3.32
C SER A 388 -8.86 10.75 -3.88
N TRP A 389 -8.44 9.52 -4.18
CA TRP A 389 -9.25 8.53 -4.92
C TRP A 389 -9.80 7.37 -4.07
N LEU A 390 -9.30 7.22 -2.85
CA LEU A 390 -9.89 6.36 -1.83
C LEU A 390 -10.38 7.29 -0.73
N ARG A 391 -11.53 7.01 -0.09
CA ARG A 391 -11.90 7.78 1.11
C ARG A 391 -10.82 7.51 2.17
N PRO A 392 -9.94 8.48 2.50
CA PRO A 392 -8.86 8.22 3.46
C PRO A 392 -9.46 7.83 4.81
N THR A 393 -10.57 8.47 5.19
CA THR A 393 -11.31 8.20 6.41
C THR A 393 -12.84 8.37 6.21
N ALA A 394 -13.63 8.06 7.24
CA ALA A 394 -15.10 8.11 7.17
C ALA A 394 -15.63 9.56 6.99
N LYS A 395 -16.77 9.74 6.32
CA LYS A 395 -17.34 11.06 5.98
C LYS A 395 -17.58 11.95 7.23
N ASN A 396 -18.06 11.37 8.32
CA ASN A 396 -18.27 12.06 9.60
C ASN A 396 -16.94 12.45 10.29
N ARG A 397 -15.83 11.78 9.96
CA ARG A 397 -14.46 12.17 10.38
C ARG A 397 -13.88 13.28 9.50
N MET A 398 -14.62 13.79 8.52
CA MET A 398 -14.20 14.87 7.62
C MET A 398 -15.13 16.10 7.72
N ALA A 399 -15.88 16.25 8.82
CA ALA A 399 -17.01 17.19 8.96
C ALA A 399 -16.66 18.67 8.70
N HIS A 400 -15.42 19.09 8.91
CA HIS A 400 -14.92 20.44 8.61
C HIS A 400 -14.00 20.49 7.37
N ALA A 401 -14.20 19.59 6.41
CA ALA A 401 -13.56 19.65 5.11
C ALA A 401 -14.16 20.81 4.28
N THR A 402 -13.71 22.04 4.56
CA THR A 402 -13.83 23.15 3.63
C THR A 402 -13.18 22.77 2.31
N THR A 403 -13.82 23.21 1.24
CA THR A 403 -13.50 22.86 -0.13
C THR A 403 -12.02 23.25 -0.45
N ALA A 404 -10.99 22.36 -0.45
CA ALA A 404 -9.51 22.66 -0.30
C ALA A 404 -8.61 22.74 -1.58
N GLU A 405 -7.70 23.76 -1.81
CA GLU A 405 -7.23 24.27 -3.16
C GLU A 405 -6.30 23.22 -3.65
N TYR A 406 -6.45 22.86 -4.92
CA TYR A 406 -5.41 22.13 -5.61
C TYR A 406 -4.08 22.83 -5.32
N ASP A 407 -3.07 22.06 -4.91
CA ASP A 407 -1.67 22.46 -4.83
C ASP A 407 -0.88 21.30 -5.40
N PHE A 408 -0.33 21.50 -6.60
CA PHE A 408 0.51 20.51 -7.25
C PHE A 408 2.01 20.84 -7.09
N SER A 409 2.38 21.79 -6.22
CA SER A 409 3.78 22.10 -5.93
C SER A 409 4.55 20.85 -5.48
N GLY A 410 5.76 20.65 -6.01
CA GLY A 410 6.55 19.45 -5.71
C GLY A 410 6.12 18.16 -6.45
N VAL A 411 5.15 18.19 -7.36
CA VAL A 411 4.72 17.01 -8.14
C VAL A 411 5.90 16.34 -8.85
N ASN A 412 6.00 15.02 -8.69
CA ASN A 412 6.96 14.18 -9.43
C ASN A 412 6.27 12.88 -9.90
N ARG A 413 5.67 12.89 -11.09
CA ARG A 413 4.83 11.78 -11.61
C ARG A 413 5.35 11.24 -12.94
N GLN A 414 5.07 9.96 -13.21
CA GLN A 414 5.43 9.28 -14.46
C GLN A 414 4.32 8.32 -14.89
N THR A 415 4.12 8.15 -16.19
CA THR A 415 3.18 7.15 -16.73
C THR A 415 3.80 5.75 -16.66
N THR A 416 3.12 4.82 -15.99
CA THR A 416 3.57 3.41 -15.85
C THR A 416 2.61 2.40 -16.46
N ILE A 417 1.39 2.84 -16.83
CA ILE A 417 0.32 2.02 -17.41
C ILE A 417 -0.14 2.66 -18.72
N PHE A 418 -0.32 1.83 -19.75
CA PHE A 418 -0.70 2.27 -21.09
C PHE A 418 -1.79 1.37 -21.69
N HIS A 419 -2.47 1.88 -22.71
CA HIS A 419 -3.48 1.14 -23.46
C HIS A 419 -2.88 -0.08 -24.18
N SER A 420 -3.57 -1.22 -24.13
CA SER A 420 -3.25 -2.47 -24.84
C SER A 420 -4.51 -3.06 -25.49
N GLY A 421 -4.37 -4.15 -26.24
CA GLY A 421 -5.49 -4.79 -26.95
C GLY A 421 -5.79 -4.17 -28.32
N GLU A 422 -6.88 -4.62 -28.96
CA GLU A 422 -7.21 -4.30 -30.36
C GLU A 422 -7.39 -2.79 -30.61
N ASP A 423 -8.02 -2.07 -29.67
CA ASP A 423 -8.31 -0.63 -29.81
C ASP A 423 -7.11 0.28 -29.50
N SER A 424 -6.03 -0.27 -28.90
CA SER A 424 -4.89 0.55 -28.44
C SER A 424 -4.11 1.21 -29.57
N LYS A 425 -4.10 0.61 -30.77
CA LYS A 425 -3.24 1.06 -31.87
C LYS A 425 -3.53 2.51 -32.27
N HIS A 426 -4.80 2.85 -32.43
CA HIS A 426 -5.22 4.20 -32.81
C HIS A 426 -4.81 5.22 -31.73
N ILE A 427 -5.02 4.89 -30.46
CA ILE A 427 -4.70 5.75 -29.32
C ILE A 427 -3.20 6.02 -29.24
N LEU A 428 -2.37 4.98 -29.33
CA LEU A 428 -0.92 5.10 -29.26
C LEU A 428 -0.36 5.90 -30.46
N GLN A 429 -0.88 5.66 -31.66
CA GLN A 429 -0.53 6.43 -32.86
C GLN A 429 -0.90 7.90 -32.73
N GLN A 430 -2.08 8.21 -32.20
CA GLN A 430 -2.52 9.58 -31.96
C GLN A 430 -1.61 10.27 -30.94
N ASN A 431 -1.29 9.63 -29.82
CA ASN A 431 -0.39 10.17 -28.80
C ASN A 431 1.01 10.46 -29.37
N LYS A 432 1.56 9.54 -30.16
CA LYS A 432 2.84 9.73 -30.86
C LYS A 432 2.77 10.93 -31.80
N SER A 433 1.73 11.01 -32.64
CA SER A 433 1.55 12.10 -33.60
C SER A 433 1.41 13.46 -32.92
N GLU A 434 0.61 13.58 -31.86
CA GLU A 434 0.46 14.84 -31.13
C GLU A 434 1.76 15.25 -30.42
N THR A 435 2.52 14.29 -29.90
CA THR A 435 3.84 14.54 -29.30
C THR A 435 4.84 15.07 -30.33
N GLU A 436 4.91 14.44 -31.51
CA GLU A 436 5.80 14.88 -32.60
C GLU A 436 5.42 16.26 -33.13
N LYS A 437 4.11 16.54 -33.30
CA LYS A 437 3.61 17.88 -33.67
C LYS A 437 3.99 18.93 -32.63
N PHE A 438 3.83 18.61 -31.34
CA PHE A 438 4.22 19.50 -30.25
C PHE A 438 5.71 19.81 -30.30
N LEU A 439 6.58 18.79 -30.36
CA LEU A 439 8.04 18.97 -30.44
C LEU A 439 8.44 19.79 -31.67
N GLY A 440 7.82 19.53 -32.82
CA GLY A 440 8.01 20.30 -34.06
C GLY A 440 7.59 21.77 -33.97
N SER A 441 6.71 22.12 -33.03
CA SER A 441 6.22 23.49 -32.81
C SER A 441 7.06 24.31 -31.81
N LEU A 442 8.05 23.69 -31.18
CA LEU A 442 8.93 24.37 -30.23
C LEU A 442 10.00 25.17 -30.98
N ALA A 443 10.14 26.46 -30.62
CA ALA A 443 11.09 27.36 -31.27
C ALA A 443 12.55 26.99 -30.93
N ASN A 444 13.48 27.42 -31.79
CA ASN A 444 14.95 27.29 -31.65
C ASN A 444 15.53 25.86 -31.70
N GLY A 445 14.70 24.83 -31.90
CA GLY A 445 15.16 23.44 -31.96
C GLY A 445 15.75 22.94 -30.62
N PRO A 446 16.03 21.63 -30.51
CA PRO A 446 16.59 21.06 -29.30
C PRO A 446 18.09 21.34 -29.15
N MET A 447 18.52 21.47 -27.89
CA MET A 447 19.93 21.34 -27.49
C MET A 447 20.21 19.91 -27.07
N ARG A 448 21.37 19.36 -27.42
CA ARG A 448 21.80 18.05 -26.93
C ARG A 448 22.37 18.16 -25.51
N ALA A 449 21.92 17.30 -24.60
CA ALA A 449 22.41 17.27 -23.23
C ALA A 449 23.90 16.92 -23.19
N SER A 450 24.64 17.56 -22.27
CA SER A 450 26.09 17.36 -22.10
C SER A 450 26.43 16.09 -21.31
N THR A 451 25.48 15.60 -20.52
CA THR A 451 25.67 14.50 -19.55
C THR A 451 24.87 13.24 -19.86
N ARG A 452 23.87 13.31 -20.75
CA ARG A 452 22.89 12.24 -21.02
C ARG A 452 22.56 12.16 -22.51
N ASN A 453 21.96 11.05 -22.93
CA ASN A 453 21.34 10.92 -24.26
C ASN A 453 19.95 11.57 -24.23
N ALA A 454 19.92 12.90 -24.29
CA ALA A 454 18.68 13.66 -24.25
C ALA A 454 18.73 14.91 -25.15
N LEU A 455 17.55 15.32 -25.61
CA LEU A 455 17.29 16.57 -26.32
C LEU A 455 16.50 17.50 -25.40
N ILE A 456 16.90 18.77 -25.31
CA ILE A 456 16.39 19.73 -24.34
C ILE A 456 15.87 20.97 -25.06
N TRP A 457 14.66 21.39 -24.71
CA TRP A 457 14.15 22.72 -25.01
C TRP A 457 13.98 23.47 -23.70
N LYS A 458 14.61 24.64 -23.59
CA LYS A 458 14.51 25.49 -22.41
C LYS A 458 13.49 26.61 -22.64
N ASN A 459 12.93 27.13 -21.55
CA ASN A 459 12.09 28.32 -21.56
C ASN A 459 10.80 28.17 -22.40
N ILE A 460 10.09 27.05 -22.22
CA ILE A 460 8.83 26.75 -22.90
C ILE A 460 7.64 27.26 -22.07
N ALA A 461 6.78 28.06 -22.69
CA ALA A 461 5.57 28.56 -22.05
C ALA A 461 4.63 27.41 -21.67
N PHE A 462 4.02 27.51 -20.48
CA PHE A 462 3.13 26.49 -19.95
C PHE A 462 1.97 26.15 -20.88
N GLU A 463 1.39 27.12 -21.59
CA GLU A 463 0.26 26.83 -22.50
C GLU A 463 0.62 25.83 -23.60
N LYS A 464 1.88 25.77 -24.05
CA LYS A 464 2.32 24.72 -24.98
C LYS A 464 2.34 23.34 -24.30
N ILE A 465 2.79 23.29 -23.05
CA ILE A 465 2.80 22.07 -22.23
C ILE A 465 1.36 21.58 -22.00
N ALA A 466 0.47 22.48 -21.58
CA ALA A 466 -0.93 22.19 -21.33
C ALA A 466 -1.64 21.69 -22.59
N GLN A 467 -1.37 22.30 -23.75
CA GLN A 467 -1.94 21.87 -25.04
C GLN A 467 -1.50 20.45 -25.43
N LEU A 468 -0.26 20.05 -25.14
CA LEU A 468 0.16 18.66 -25.35
C LEU A 468 -0.60 17.74 -24.40
N LEU A 469 -0.51 18.01 -23.10
CA LEU A 469 -1.02 17.11 -22.06
C LEU A 469 -2.53 16.87 -22.18
N SER A 470 -3.32 17.88 -22.55
CA SER A 470 -4.78 17.74 -22.75
C SER A 470 -5.16 16.95 -24.00
N LYS A 471 -4.25 16.81 -24.98
CA LYS A 471 -4.48 16.04 -26.21
C LYS A 471 -4.04 14.58 -26.12
N LEU A 472 -3.21 14.25 -25.14
CA LEU A 472 -2.78 12.87 -24.92
C LEU A 472 -3.90 12.07 -24.26
N SER A 473 -4.19 10.90 -24.81
CA SER A 473 -5.13 9.96 -24.22
C SER A 473 -4.37 8.96 -23.34
N PHE A 474 -4.53 9.10 -22.03
CA PHE A 474 -3.93 8.21 -21.04
C PHE A 474 -4.86 7.05 -20.70
N HIS A 475 -4.29 5.93 -20.24
CA HIS A 475 -5.10 4.81 -19.78
C HIS A 475 -5.89 5.20 -18.51
N PRO A 476 -7.15 4.79 -18.32
CA PRO A 476 -7.94 5.14 -17.13
C PRO A 476 -7.25 4.79 -15.79
N ASN A 477 -6.46 3.71 -15.77
CA ASN A 477 -5.69 3.31 -14.58
C ASN A 477 -4.39 4.12 -14.38
N ALA A 478 -4.00 5.00 -15.32
CA ALA A 478 -2.89 5.93 -15.16
C ALA A 478 -3.33 7.17 -14.37
N GLN A 479 -3.79 6.94 -13.14
CA GLN A 479 -4.63 7.81 -12.28
C GLN A 479 -4.33 9.32 -12.32
N PHE A 480 -3.06 9.75 -12.25
CA PHE A 480 -2.71 11.18 -12.30
C PHE A 480 -2.91 11.80 -13.69
N PHE A 481 -2.61 11.03 -14.74
CA PHE A 481 -2.62 11.52 -16.12
C PHE A 481 -3.99 11.31 -16.78
N SER A 482 -4.78 10.32 -16.36
CA SER A 482 -6.14 10.10 -16.85
C SER A 482 -7.09 11.26 -16.55
N ASP A 483 -6.83 12.02 -15.49
CA ASP A 483 -7.54 13.25 -15.14
C ASP A 483 -6.55 14.41 -14.95
N ILE A 484 -5.91 14.82 -16.05
CA ILE A 484 -4.83 15.83 -16.03
C ILE A 484 -5.36 17.28 -15.96
N GLU A 485 -6.63 17.52 -16.29
CA GLU A 485 -7.21 18.88 -16.37
C GLU A 485 -7.13 19.68 -15.05
N PRO A 486 -7.39 19.10 -13.87
CA PRO A 486 -7.21 19.83 -12.60
C PRO A 486 -5.79 20.35 -12.41
N PHE A 487 -4.78 19.57 -12.79
CA PHE A 487 -3.38 20.00 -12.77
C PHE A 487 -3.14 21.17 -13.73
N LEU A 488 -3.72 21.10 -14.93
CA LEU A 488 -3.56 22.15 -15.92
C LEU A 488 -4.21 23.46 -15.47
N GLU A 489 -5.45 23.41 -15.00
CA GLU A 489 -6.19 24.56 -14.50
C GLU A 489 -5.47 25.20 -13.31
N TRP A 490 -5.04 24.40 -12.34
CA TRP A 490 -4.28 24.88 -11.20
C TRP A 490 -3.01 25.60 -11.62
N TYR A 491 -2.22 25.01 -12.53
CA TYR A 491 -0.97 25.62 -12.94
C TYR A 491 -1.23 26.95 -13.66
N ARG A 492 -2.28 27.07 -14.48
CA ARG A 492 -2.65 28.37 -15.10
C ARG A 492 -2.90 29.45 -14.06
N GLN A 493 -3.60 29.11 -12.97
CA GLN A 493 -3.90 30.04 -11.88
C GLN A 493 -2.64 30.41 -11.08
N GLN A 494 -1.72 29.46 -10.88
CA GLN A 494 -0.50 29.67 -10.09
C GLN A 494 0.70 30.21 -10.87
N ALA A 495 0.76 30.04 -12.20
CA ALA A 495 1.85 30.55 -13.03
C ALA A 495 2.01 32.09 -12.91
N GLY A 496 0.94 32.81 -12.55
CA GLY A 496 0.99 34.24 -12.26
C GLY A 496 1.40 34.60 -10.83
N ASN A 497 1.31 33.67 -9.87
CA ASN A 497 1.46 33.92 -8.44
C ASN A 497 2.72 33.28 -7.83
N ALA A 498 3.07 32.05 -8.22
CA ALA A 498 4.03 31.17 -7.52
C ALA A 498 5.50 31.28 -7.96
N GLU A 499 5.88 32.35 -8.67
CA GLU A 499 7.25 32.57 -9.19
C GLU A 499 7.83 31.40 -10.03
N TYR A 500 7.00 30.50 -10.57
CA TYR A 500 7.48 29.47 -11.50
C TYR A 500 8.03 30.10 -12.77
N GLN A 501 9.16 29.58 -13.22
CA GLN A 501 9.71 29.92 -14.52
C GLN A 501 9.02 29.10 -15.62
N ASN A 502 9.32 29.45 -16.86
CA ASN A 502 8.93 28.62 -18.01
C ASN A 502 9.54 27.22 -17.91
N TRP A 503 8.90 26.26 -18.56
CA TRP A 503 9.24 24.84 -18.49
C TRP A 503 10.48 24.50 -19.29
N ASN A 504 11.19 23.46 -18.85
CA ASN A 504 12.11 22.73 -19.70
C ASN A 504 11.42 21.46 -20.21
N VAL A 505 11.53 21.18 -21.51
CA VAL A 505 11.11 19.91 -22.11
C VAL A 505 12.35 19.09 -22.41
N VAL A 506 12.36 17.85 -21.95
CA VAL A 506 13.45 16.90 -22.15
C VAL A 506 12.89 15.67 -22.85
N VAL A 507 13.44 15.35 -24.02
CA VAL A 507 13.23 14.05 -24.65
C VAL A 507 14.43 13.19 -24.31
N ALA A 508 14.22 12.11 -23.57
CA ALA A 508 15.27 11.20 -23.14
C ALA A 508 15.16 9.85 -23.85
N GLY A 509 16.31 9.22 -24.11
CA GLY A 509 16.37 7.99 -24.87
C GLY A 509 17.71 7.28 -24.82
N THR A 510 17.85 6.28 -25.68
CA THR A 510 19.13 5.58 -25.87
C THR A 510 20.01 6.31 -26.89
N GLY A 511 21.26 5.90 -27.04
CA GLY A 511 22.11 6.39 -28.13
C GLY A 511 21.48 6.04 -29.48
N GLY A 512 21.33 7.01 -30.39
CA GLY A 512 20.52 6.92 -31.62
C GLY A 512 20.97 5.92 -32.70
N GLY A 513 21.73 4.87 -32.35
CA GLY A 513 22.22 3.85 -33.28
C GLY A 513 21.21 2.72 -33.57
N HIS A 514 20.34 2.36 -32.61
CA HIS A 514 19.29 1.35 -32.78
C HIS A 514 17.91 1.97 -32.53
N ASN A 515 16.98 1.77 -33.47
CA ASN A 515 15.63 2.34 -33.46
C ASN A 515 15.62 3.85 -33.21
N PRO A 516 15.97 4.67 -34.23
CA PRO A 516 16.02 6.12 -34.09
C PRO A 516 14.62 6.73 -34.10
N TRP A 517 14.38 7.64 -33.16
CA TRP A 517 13.29 8.61 -33.19
C TRP A 517 13.81 9.93 -33.74
N HIS A 518 13.28 10.34 -34.88
CA HIS A 518 13.67 11.57 -35.57
C HIS A 518 12.79 12.74 -35.10
N ILE A 519 13.41 13.74 -34.48
CA ILE A 519 12.73 14.92 -33.96
C ILE A 519 13.48 16.17 -34.42
N CYS A 520 12.83 17.05 -35.18
CA CYS A 520 13.37 18.35 -35.57
C CYS A 520 14.78 18.32 -36.21
N GLY A 521 15.11 17.25 -36.95
CA GLY A 521 16.43 17.06 -37.57
C GLY A 521 17.49 16.42 -36.66
N GLU A 522 17.18 16.22 -35.38
CA GLU A 522 17.97 15.44 -34.44
C GLU A 522 17.47 14.00 -34.34
N THR A 523 18.31 13.13 -33.78
CA THR A 523 17.99 11.71 -33.57
C THR A 523 18.27 11.29 -32.14
N ILE A 524 17.28 10.62 -31.54
CA ILE A 524 17.36 10.01 -30.21
C ILE A 524 16.87 8.57 -30.28
N GLY A 525 17.53 7.62 -29.61
CA GLY A 525 17.10 6.22 -29.66
C GLY A 525 15.87 5.97 -28.80
N LEU A 526 14.98 5.08 -29.24
CA LEU A 526 13.84 4.62 -28.43
C LEU A 526 14.35 3.94 -27.14
N ILE A 527 13.55 4.00 -26.08
CA ILE A 527 13.85 3.28 -24.84
C ILE A 527 13.23 1.88 -24.85
N THR A 528 13.86 0.98 -24.10
CA THR A 528 13.37 -0.39 -23.91
C THR A 528 12.68 -0.52 -22.56
N ARG A 529 11.42 -0.97 -22.55
CA ARG A 529 10.67 -1.29 -21.32
C ARG A 529 9.87 -2.58 -21.52
N SER A 530 10.08 -3.56 -20.65
CA SER A 530 9.34 -4.83 -20.64
C SER A 530 8.05 -4.71 -19.83
N ARG A 531 7.00 -5.47 -20.22
CA ARG A 531 5.74 -5.51 -19.46
C ARG A 531 5.88 -6.38 -18.22
N LEU A 532 5.12 -6.05 -17.18
CA LEU A 532 4.86 -6.92 -16.03
C LEU A 532 3.69 -7.83 -16.39
N LYS A 533 3.91 -9.15 -16.54
CA LYS A 533 2.90 -10.09 -17.03
C LYS A 533 1.63 -10.08 -16.18
N ASN A 534 1.77 -10.14 -14.86
CA ASN A 534 0.63 -10.24 -13.93
C ASN A 534 0.03 -8.89 -13.54
N ALA A 535 0.69 -7.78 -13.87
CA ALA A 535 0.14 -6.43 -13.72
C ALA A 535 -0.36 -5.85 -15.05
N SER A 536 -0.39 -6.66 -16.11
CA SER A 536 -0.94 -6.32 -17.42
C SER A 536 -2.19 -7.16 -17.68
N SER A 537 -3.15 -6.59 -18.39
CA SER A 537 -4.37 -7.25 -18.86
C SER A 537 -4.44 -7.19 -20.39
N ASP A 538 -5.52 -7.71 -20.96
CA ASP A 538 -5.78 -7.59 -22.40
C ASP A 538 -5.94 -6.12 -22.84
N SER A 539 -6.43 -5.25 -21.96
CA SER A 539 -6.69 -3.82 -22.24
C SER A 539 -5.61 -2.87 -21.72
N ALA A 540 -4.71 -3.33 -20.84
CA ALA A 540 -3.71 -2.48 -20.19
C ALA A 540 -2.33 -3.14 -20.12
N VAL A 541 -1.28 -2.39 -20.41
CA VAL A 541 0.11 -2.83 -20.22
C VAL A 541 0.80 -2.00 -19.14
N SER A 542 1.36 -2.67 -18.13
CA SER A 542 2.13 -2.04 -17.06
C SER A 542 3.61 -2.29 -17.22
N ILE A 543 4.43 -1.23 -17.13
CA ILE A 543 5.90 -1.31 -17.24
C ILE A 543 6.61 -1.18 -15.88
N GLY A 544 5.87 -0.84 -14.82
CA GLY A 544 6.39 -0.60 -13.47
C GLY A 544 7.09 0.74 -13.29
N VAL A 545 8.13 1.04 -14.08
CA VAL A 545 8.90 2.29 -13.99
C VAL A 545 9.22 2.82 -15.39
N LEU A 546 9.02 4.12 -15.60
CA LEU A 546 9.32 4.77 -16.87
C LEU A 546 10.72 5.38 -16.89
N ARG A 547 11.03 6.28 -15.95
CA ARG A 547 12.22 7.14 -16.02
C ARG A 547 13.44 6.51 -15.37
N ASP A 548 14.61 6.87 -15.88
CA ASP A 548 15.86 6.83 -15.12
C ASP A 548 15.92 8.11 -14.27
N PRO A 549 16.13 8.04 -12.93
CA PRO A 549 16.21 9.22 -12.07
C PRO A 549 17.20 10.28 -12.56
N LEU A 550 18.30 9.88 -13.23
CA LEU A 550 19.29 10.81 -13.75
C LEU A 550 18.79 11.65 -14.93
N ASP A 551 17.73 11.24 -15.62
CA ASP A 551 17.15 12.04 -16.71
C ASP A 551 16.54 13.35 -16.21
N LEU A 552 16.15 13.42 -14.93
CA LEU A 552 15.70 14.66 -14.28
C LEU A 552 16.80 15.72 -14.16
N LEU A 553 18.07 15.34 -14.35
CA LEU A 553 19.22 16.24 -14.38
C LEU A 553 19.71 16.53 -15.79
N ALA A 554 19.05 16.00 -16.83
CA ALA A 554 19.51 16.13 -18.22
C ALA A 554 19.52 17.58 -18.71
N ASP A 555 18.71 18.48 -18.14
CA ASP A 555 18.70 19.91 -18.43
C ASP A 555 19.75 20.73 -17.64
N THR A 556 20.59 20.06 -16.85
CA THR A 556 21.72 20.60 -16.09
C THR A 556 23.06 20.10 -16.64
N ASP A 557 24.14 20.83 -16.37
CA ASP A 557 25.52 20.38 -16.66
C ASP A 557 26.15 19.56 -15.52
N THR A 558 25.36 19.17 -14.52
CA THR A 558 25.86 18.55 -13.30
C THR A 558 26.08 17.05 -13.50
N LYS A 559 27.27 16.56 -13.17
CA LYS A 559 27.55 15.12 -13.12
C LYS A 559 27.27 14.56 -11.74
N TYR A 560 26.41 13.54 -11.68
CA TYR A 560 26.20 12.75 -10.48
C TYR A 560 27.24 11.62 -10.43
N THR A 561 27.91 11.44 -9.29
CA THR A 561 29.07 10.54 -9.17
C THR A 561 28.92 9.44 -8.12
N ASP A 562 27.82 9.44 -7.37
CA ASP A 562 27.57 8.40 -6.37
C ASP A 562 27.15 7.08 -6.99
N SER A 563 27.46 5.99 -6.29
CA SER A 563 27.14 4.62 -6.71
C SER A 563 25.66 4.26 -6.57
N LYS A 564 24.92 4.97 -5.70
CA LYS A 564 23.48 4.79 -5.50
C LYS A 564 22.69 5.76 -6.37
N PRO A 565 21.53 5.38 -6.93
CA PRO A 565 20.67 6.31 -7.66
C PRO A 565 20.34 7.55 -6.84
N PRO A 566 20.26 8.75 -7.46
CA PRO A 566 19.95 9.99 -6.74
C PRO A 566 18.56 9.94 -6.13
N SER A 567 18.44 10.40 -4.87
CA SER A 567 17.15 10.64 -4.26
C SER A 567 16.47 11.89 -4.84
N ASN A 568 15.17 12.05 -4.62
CA ASN A 568 14.46 13.28 -5.02
C ASN A 568 15.05 14.55 -4.35
N GLU A 569 15.60 14.41 -3.14
CA GLU A 569 16.30 15.50 -2.44
C GLU A 569 17.60 15.87 -3.17
N ASP A 570 18.36 14.88 -3.66
CA ASP A 570 19.57 15.11 -4.46
C ASP A 570 19.25 15.80 -5.78
N ILE A 571 18.22 15.33 -6.50
CA ILE A 571 17.74 15.95 -7.74
C ILE A 571 17.35 17.41 -7.49
N SER A 572 16.54 17.67 -6.47
CA SER A 572 16.10 19.02 -6.10
C SER A 572 17.30 19.92 -5.76
N ARG A 573 18.25 19.44 -4.95
CA ARG A 573 19.46 20.19 -4.57
C ARG A 573 20.31 20.54 -5.79
N MET A 574 20.51 19.59 -6.70
CA MET A 574 21.34 19.77 -7.91
C MET A 574 20.66 20.69 -8.92
N ARG A 575 19.36 20.54 -9.16
CA ARG A 575 18.58 21.48 -10.01
C ARG A 575 18.59 22.89 -9.44
N ASN A 576 18.44 23.04 -8.12
CA ASN A 576 18.56 24.33 -7.43
C ASN A 576 19.94 24.96 -7.67
N ALA A 577 21.03 24.20 -7.48
CA ALA A 577 22.39 24.68 -7.71
C ALA A 577 22.65 25.07 -9.17
N ALA A 578 21.96 24.42 -10.13
CA ALA A 578 22.00 24.75 -11.54
C ALA A 578 21.09 25.94 -11.95
N GLY A 579 20.45 26.62 -10.99
CA GLY A 579 19.54 27.73 -11.24
C GLY A 579 18.14 27.32 -11.73
N LEU A 580 17.83 26.02 -11.73
CA LEU A 580 16.55 25.45 -12.17
C LEU A 580 15.58 25.17 -11.01
N GLY A 581 15.84 25.79 -9.86
CA GLY A 581 15.05 25.60 -8.63
C GLY A 581 13.59 26.02 -8.72
N LYS A 582 13.24 26.85 -9.71
CA LYS A 582 11.87 27.29 -10.01
C LYS A 582 11.42 26.86 -11.40
N THR A 583 12.18 26.00 -12.07
CA THR A 583 11.95 25.57 -13.45
C THR A 583 11.29 24.19 -13.47
N PRO A 584 10.01 24.09 -13.86
CA PRO A 584 9.35 22.81 -14.08
C PRO A 584 9.94 22.06 -15.27
N GLN A 585 9.73 20.75 -15.28
CA GLN A 585 10.27 19.87 -16.30
C GLN A 585 9.22 18.89 -16.81
N LEU A 586 9.12 18.78 -18.13
CA LEU A 586 8.39 17.73 -18.83
C LEU A 586 9.40 16.77 -19.47
N LEU A 587 9.41 15.51 -19.06
CA LEU A 587 10.18 14.44 -19.67
C LEU A 587 9.29 13.62 -20.59
N LEU A 588 9.79 13.36 -21.79
CA LEU A 588 9.14 12.55 -22.81
C LEU A 588 10.06 11.41 -23.23
N TYR A 589 9.46 10.24 -23.41
CA TYR A 589 10.11 9.04 -23.88
C TYR A 589 9.30 8.43 -25.02
N LEU A 590 9.97 7.77 -25.95
CA LEU A 590 9.32 6.87 -26.90
C LEU A 590 9.80 5.45 -26.63
N ILE A 591 8.89 4.58 -26.19
CA ILE A 591 9.16 3.20 -25.86
C ILE A 591 8.97 2.35 -27.12
N ASP A 592 9.97 1.54 -27.44
CA ASP A 592 9.90 0.59 -28.56
C ASP A 592 8.82 -0.45 -28.32
N LYS A 593 7.86 -0.55 -29.25
CA LYS A 593 6.76 -1.52 -29.16
C LYS A 593 7.20 -2.98 -29.07
N ASN A 594 8.39 -3.28 -29.61
CA ASN A 594 9.01 -4.60 -29.61
C ASN A 594 10.00 -4.78 -28.44
N SER A 595 9.94 -3.92 -27.42
CA SER A 595 10.82 -3.99 -26.25
C SER A 595 10.81 -5.38 -25.63
N LYS A 596 12.01 -5.93 -25.41
CA LYS A 596 12.21 -7.23 -24.76
C LYS A 596 12.77 -7.05 -23.36
N PRO A 597 12.51 -8.00 -22.44
CA PRO A 597 13.21 -8.05 -21.15
C PRO A 597 14.72 -8.12 -21.35
N ALA A 598 15.49 -7.53 -20.42
CA ALA A 598 16.94 -7.60 -20.49
C ALA A 598 17.42 -9.06 -20.35
N GLU A 599 18.56 -9.44 -20.94
CA GLU A 599 19.10 -10.81 -20.81
C GLU A 599 19.26 -11.26 -19.35
N SER A 600 19.58 -10.34 -18.45
CA SER A 600 19.63 -10.59 -17.00
C SER A 600 18.26 -10.96 -16.41
N GLU A 601 17.17 -10.41 -16.93
CA GLU A 601 15.79 -10.72 -16.52
C GLU A 601 15.31 -12.06 -17.12
N ILE A 602 15.85 -12.47 -18.27
CA ILE A 602 15.53 -13.74 -18.93
C ILE A 602 16.32 -14.90 -18.31
N SER A 603 17.62 -14.69 -18.03
CA SER A 603 18.53 -15.72 -17.51
C SER A 603 18.37 -16.00 -16.02
N LYS A 604 17.82 -15.05 -15.26
CA LYS A 604 17.39 -15.21 -13.86
C LYS A 604 15.91 -14.85 -13.74
N PRO A 605 14.98 -15.74 -14.12
CA PRO A 605 13.56 -15.47 -13.96
C PRO A 605 13.27 -15.17 -12.48
N ARG A 606 12.60 -14.04 -12.20
CA ARG A 606 12.16 -13.69 -10.85
C ARG A 606 11.24 -14.78 -10.33
N LYS A 607 11.49 -15.29 -9.12
CA LYS A 607 10.61 -16.29 -8.49
C LYS A 607 9.23 -15.73 -8.17
N ASP A 608 9.11 -14.42 -7.96
CA ASP A 608 7.81 -13.76 -7.83
C ASP A 608 7.13 -13.66 -9.20
N LYS A 609 6.12 -14.53 -9.41
CA LYS A 609 5.29 -14.53 -10.62
C LYS A 609 4.67 -13.15 -10.86
N ALA A 610 4.32 -12.38 -9.82
CA ALA A 610 3.67 -11.07 -9.94
C ALA A 610 4.52 -10.05 -10.70
N ARG A 611 5.85 -10.18 -10.67
CA ARG A 611 6.81 -9.31 -11.36
C ARG A 611 7.53 -9.97 -12.52
N GLU A 612 7.00 -11.09 -13.01
CA GLU A 612 7.51 -11.74 -14.21
C GLU A 612 7.46 -10.78 -15.40
N ARG A 613 8.59 -10.62 -16.08
CA ARG A 613 8.71 -9.74 -17.24
C ARG A 613 8.37 -10.47 -18.52
N GLY A 614 7.66 -9.78 -19.42
CA GLY A 614 7.38 -10.24 -20.77
C GLY A 614 7.81 -9.23 -21.83
N GLU A 615 7.85 -9.68 -23.08
CA GLU A 615 7.94 -8.75 -24.21
C GLU A 615 6.78 -7.75 -24.15
N LEU A 616 7.06 -6.47 -24.39
CA LEU A 616 6.07 -5.41 -24.27
C LEU A 616 4.84 -5.68 -25.16
N GLY A 617 5.10 -6.12 -26.39
CA GLY A 617 4.08 -6.55 -27.35
C GLY A 617 3.05 -5.47 -27.66
N ALA A 618 3.47 -4.21 -27.73
CA ALA A 618 2.55 -3.10 -28.00
C ALA A 618 2.19 -3.03 -29.49
N THR A 619 1.00 -2.53 -29.79
CA THR A 619 0.52 -2.37 -31.17
C THR A 619 1.20 -1.21 -31.91
N GLU A 620 1.73 -0.25 -31.17
CA GLU A 620 2.56 0.87 -31.64
C GLU A 620 3.55 1.32 -30.56
N ASP A 621 4.58 2.09 -30.93
CA ASP A 621 5.49 2.72 -29.98
C ASP A 621 4.71 3.60 -28.99
N ILE A 622 5.11 3.56 -27.72
CA ILE A 622 4.36 4.19 -26.63
C ILE A 622 5.06 5.48 -26.19
N VAL A 623 4.31 6.59 -26.14
CA VAL A 623 4.77 7.84 -25.54
C VAL A 623 4.67 7.72 -24.01
N GLY A 624 5.81 7.79 -23.33
CA GLY A 624 5.88 7.91 -21.88
C GLY A 624 6.05 9.37 -21.45
N VAL A 625 5.34 9.79 -20.40
CA VAL A 625 5.37 11.16 -19.87
C VAL A 625 5.81 11.15 -18.41
N SER A 626 6.69 12.09 -18.04
CA SER A 626 7.08 12.36 -16.66
C SER A 626 7.05 13.86 -16.39
N ILE A 627 6.43 14.27 -15.28
CA ILE A 627 6.30 15.67 -14.87
C ILE A 627 7.05 15.87 -13.55
N TRP A 628 7.90 16.89 -13.51
CA TRP A 628 8.56 17.38 -12.30
C TRP A 628 8.24 18.86 -12.08
N LEU A 629 7.65 19.17 -10.93
CA LEU A 629 7.42 20.53 -10.47
C LEU A 629 8.27 20.81 -9.23
N PRO A 630 9.06 21.90 -9.20
CA PRO A 630 9.80 22.27 -8.00
C PRO A 630 8.89 22.58 -6.82
N GLY A 631 9.36 22.31 -5.60
CA GLY A 631 8.69 22.74 -4.37
C GLY A 631 8.99 24.21 -4.05
N ALA A 632 8.04 24.94 -3.47
CA ALA A 632 8.23 26.32 -3.04
C ALA A 632 9.24 26.38 -1.86
N LYS A 633 10.34 27.11 -2.03
CA LYS A 633 11.39 27.25 -1.00
C LYS A 633 11.49 28.62 -0.31
N ASP A 634 10.93 29.70 -0.87
CA ASP A 634 11.24 31.05 -0.37
C ASP A 634 10.12 32.09 -0.61
N SER A 635 8.99 31.99 0.09
CA SER A 635 8.19 33.21 0.25
C SER A 635 7.45 33.26 1.59
N THR A 636 7.67 34.36 2.30
CA THR A 636 6.92 34.82 3.47
C THR A 636 5.47 35.21 3.14
N ARG A 637 4.90 34.68 2.05
CA ARG A 637 3.51 34.83 1.66
C ARG A 637 2.95 33.43 1.40
N SER A 638 1.95 33.04 2.20
CA SER A 638 1.14 31.87 1.91
C SER A 638 0.47 32.11 0.56
N TYR A 639 0.92 31.43 -0.49
CA TYR A 639 0.11 31.33 -1.70
C TYR A 639 -1.09 30.44 -1.33
N ALA A 640 -2.29 31.03 -1.38
CA ALA A 640 -3.58 30.44 -1.01
C ALA A 640 -3.78 29.04 -1.66
N THR A 641 -4.36 27.99 -1.07
CA THR A 641 -5.41 27.71 -0.04
C THR A 641 -6.89 27.73 -0.53
N HIS A 642 -7.47 26.56 -0.94
CA HIS A 642 -8.93 26.16 -1.14
C HIS A 642 -9.65 25.82 -2.57
N LEU A 643 -10.05 24.56 -2.95
CA LEU A 643 -10.47 23.93 -4.27
C LEU A 643 -10.51 22.36 -4.36
N THR A 644 -11.64 21.83 -3.93
CA THR A 644 -12.00 20.41 -3.86
C THR A 644 -12.21 19.69 -5.17
N VAL A 645 -11.89 18.40 -5.13
CA VAL A 645 -12.32 17.40 -6.12
C VAL A 645 -13.80 17.10 -5.94
N LYS A 646 -14.58 17.26 -7.02
CA LYS A 646 -15.86 16.58 -7.17
C LYS A 646 -15.55 15.09 -7.20
N MET A 647 -15.77 14.39 -6.08
CA MET A 647 -15.54 12.95 -5.97
C MET A 647 -16.19 12.22 -7.16
N PRO A 648 -15.43 11.68 -8.11
CA PRO A 648 -16.01 10.77 -9.08
C PRO A 648 -16.51 9.52 -8.33
N THR A 649 -17.48 8.83 -8.92
CA THR A 649 -18.03 7.59 -8.37
C THR A 649 -16.87 6.65 -8.05
N VAL A 650 -16.84 6.19 -6.79
CA VAL A 650 -15.78 5.37 -6.20
C VAL A 650 -15.28 4.32 -7.21
N LEU A 651 -13.98 4.27 -7.48
CA LEU A 651 -13.38 3.27 -8.39
C LEU A 651 -13.62 1.81 -7.94
N PHE A 652 -14.02 1.64 -6.68
CA PHE A 652 -14.41 0.37 -6.07
C PHE A 652 -15.82 0.55 -5.51
N THR A 653 -16.82 0.05 -6.22
CA THR A 653 -18.21 0.07 -5.75
C THR A 653 -18.43 -1.11 -4.79
N GLU A 654 -19.50 -1.07 -3.98
CA GLU A 654 -19.91 -2.21 -3.14
C GLU A 654 -20.25 -3.46 -3.98
N GLU A 655 -20.45 -3.30 -5.29
CA GLU A 655 -20.73 -4.39 -6.23
C GLU A 655 -19.51 -5.28 -6.52
N ASP A 656 -18.30 -4.84 -6.15
CA ASP A 656 -17.06 -5.61 -6.32
C ASP A 656 -16.75 -6.58 -5.16
N ASP A 657 -17.56 -6.54 -4.09
CA ASP A 657 -17.48 -7.45 -2.95
C ASP A 657 -18.48 -8.61 -3.12
N ILE A 658 -18.26 -9.73 -2.41
CA ILE A 658 -19.21 -10.85 -2.40
C ILE A 658 -20.61 -10.33 -2.00
N PRO A 659 -21.69 -10.61 -2.76
CA PRO A 659 -23.02 -10.11 -2.47
C PRO A 659 -23.44 -10.42 -1.02
N GLY A 660 -23.93 -9.41 -0.29
CA GLY A 660 -24.34 -9.57 1.10
C GLY A 660 -23.21 -9.54 2.14
N THR A 661 -21.97 -9.23 1.76
CA THR A 661 -20.84 -9.03 2.71
C THR A 661 -20.52 -7.56 3.03
N GLY A 662 -21.18 -6.62 2.32
CA GLY A 662 -21.08 -5.15 2.49
C GLY A 662 -21.78 -4.57 3.73
N ILE A 663 -21.62 -3.26 3.94
CA ILE A 663 -22.08 -2.48 5.12
C ILE A 663 -23.60 -2.35 5.16
#